data_AF-A0A817KSF6-F1
#
_entry.id   AF-A0A817KSF6-F1
#
_cell.length_a   1.000
_cell.length_b   1.000
_cell.length_c   1.000
_cell.angle_alpha   90.00
_cell.angle_beta   90.00
_cell.angle_gamma   90.00
#
_symmetry.space_group_name_H-M   'P 1'
#
loop_
_entity.id
_entity.type
_entity.pdbx_description
1 polymer ?
#
loop_
_entity_poly.entity_id
_entity_poly.type
_entity_poly.pdbx_seq_one_letter_code
_entity_poly.pdbx_strand_id
1 'polypeptide(L)'
;MCDFLVHRTHLYKPRLSSILSLAHHHQSSSSNHLLAVLRSDHSIELWNTHDSFTLERTIQPRNASHSPELVLWLEKYLITAGLDGQLIAYDPITFEILTLCHAAGGAIWSITKHETTRRIAVGTETGNVNIYQLDEDATQFSLATSVCKQAARIVSLAWHTTDDDFLVAGSINRIYICSTKQKRTIQQINVGKLSSTSNRRGQKDTIIWCLAVTDDYTVFSGDSSGRTCVWDAVYGTLIRSFQTHRADVLCMTLSSDEQTLFCSGVDSVIVRIELVSPKSTTTTNDSTKQWIKTISIHSHTHDVRSLTLIPSRFATIRKKENNLSNKLMLISGGLDARLLVHDIIRDNSKPPVLWRKCFNFTQHQNKIHQKGNYFLFTYRDYIELWSIGKEGGVNENGEDILERAPKNLVQIKTKHQARIDTVGMIIKKIKDEEQIIIAMGDTIGLHVYVIQGLDPQSQLNVTPIKTYSNEQNVEQSFSSIINIIQLRFNSSSLFALTSRSQLYCFSLSPYKLNRIISCSPSTLLFEVSSKYIATADRYGHVTIYLNSTYNILTQLPQQTYQCTAMSYCNDRLACAYANRSLIEYDIQQNEYSDWTRKYLVRMPLQWFSERSPIINLFYDTKDKLFVIDSTYLSIIERGKKMPGTYTKIFNNTNQISSPIHVCKQFKYLLHVTLLSSTSLFIVELLPSVAEQCLPPALKRKRFDTGCVAVLSDPNSGQVYGHVYFAQANDGTVIVSGEIKNIPNAQKRGFHIHEFGDTTNGCTSAGAHYNPDNNEHAGPQDKLRHVGDLGNITGGSDNVAKFNFKDSVIKLTGPTSIVGRSIVVHEKEDDLGRGGTPESKKTGNAGGRMACGVIGFKKI
;
A
#
# COMPACT_ATOMS: atom_id res chain seq x y z
N MET A 1 8.78 28.84 0.27
CA MET A 1 9.72 27.84 -0.31
C MET A 1 10.53 28.48 -1.45
N CYS A 2 10.87 29.77 -1.36
CA CYS A 2 11.50 30.53 -2.44
C CYS A 2 13.04 30.43 -2.47
N ASP A 3 13.66 29.57 -1.64
CA ASP A 3 15.11 29.61 -1.37
C ASP A 3 15.88 28.39 -1.89
N PHE A 4 15.22 27.36 -2.47
CA PHE A 4 15.89 26.15 -2.95
C PHE A 4 15.55 25.88 -4.42
N LEU A 5 16.59 25.68 -5.24
CA LEU A 5 16.47 25.06 -6.55
C LEU A 5 16.26 23.55 -6.37
N VAL A 6 15.31 22.95 -7.10
CA VAL A 6 14.95 21.53 -6.92
C VAL A 6 15.18 20.73 -8.20
N HIS A 7 16.18 19.85 -8.19
CA HIS A 7 16.37 18.83 -9.22
C HIS A 7 15.42 17.67 -8.96
N ARG A 8 14.26 17.71 -9.64
CA ARG A 8 13.23 16.68 -9.57
C ARG A 8 13.44 15.63 -10.66
N THR A 9 13.62 14.36 -10.28
CA THR A 9 13.85 13.27 -11.24
C THR A 9 12.82 12.15 -11.14
N HIS A 10 12.43 11.65 -12.32
CA HIS A 10 11.59 10.47 -12.54
C HIS A 10 12.33 9.37 -13.32
N LEU A 11 13.67 9.45 -13.37
CA LEU A 11 14.50 8.51 -14.12
C LEU A 11 14.51 7.11 -13.51
N TYR A 12 14.30 6.98 -12.20
CA TYR A 12 14.30 5.69 -11.53
C TYR A 12 13.03 4.90 -11.83
N LYS A 13 13.18 3.76 -12.51
CA LYS A 13 12.08 2.89 -12.94
C LYS A 13 12.29 1.45 -12.42
N PRO A 14 12.14 1.19 -11.11
CA PRO A 14 12.33 -0.14 -10.57
C PRO A 14 11.20 -1.08 -11.02
N ARG A 15 11.54 -2.34 -11.28
CA ARG A 15 10.53 -3.38 -11.54
C ARG A 15 9.81 -3.73 -10.25
N LEU A 16 8.48 -3.73 -10.32
CA LEU A 16 7.62 -4.07 -9.19
C LEU A 16 7.55 -5.59 -9.00
N SER A 17 7.57 -6.03 -7.75
CA SER A 17 7.26 -7.40 -7.36
C SER A 17 5.88 -7.47 -6.71
N SER A 18 4.98 -8.25 -7.31
CA SER A 18 3.62 -8.43 -6.83
C SER A 18 3.60 -9.17 -5.50
N ILE A 19 2.52 -8.99 -4.73
CA ILE A 19 2.30 -9.77 -3.52
C ILE A 19 1.61 -11.07 -3.92
N LEU A 20 2.22 -12.20 -3.54
CA LEU A 20 1.69 -13.54 -3.78
C LEU A 20 0.85 -14.01 -2.60
N SER A 21 1.38 -13.91 -1.38
CA SER A 21 0.75 -14.42 -0.17
C SER A 21 1.05 -13.54 1.05
N LEU A 22 0.08 -13.47 1.96
CA LEU A 22 0.12 -12.72 3.22
C LEU A 22 -0.12 -13.69 4.37
N ALA A 23 0.69 -13.59 5.43
CA ALA A 23 0.47 -14.34 6.66
C ALA A 23 0.73 -13.47 7.88
N HIS A 24 -0.23 -13.42 8.79
CA HIS A 24 -0.10 -12.71 10.06
C HIS A 24 0.19 -13.68 11.21
N HIS A 25 1.05 -13.29 12.14
CA HIS A 25 1.35 -14.06 13.34
C HIS A 25 0.24 -13.88 14.39
N HIS A 26 -0.59 -14.91 14.59
CA HIS A 26 -1.81 -14.85 15.41
C HIS A 26 -1.64 -15.16 16.92
N GLN A 27 -0.42 -15.26 17.46
CA GLN A 27 -0.27 -15.58 18.89
C GLN A 27 -0.64 -14.39 19.78
N SER A 28 -1.58 -14.63 20.70
CA SER A 28 -2.14 -13.66 21.63
C SER A 28 -1.16 -13.15 22.69
N SER A 29 -0.08 -13.89 22.94
CA SER A 29 0.86 -13.71 24.05
C SER A 29 2.26 -13.20 23.66
N SER A 30 2.62 -13.16 22.37
CA SER A 30 3.93 -12.66 21.94
C SER A 30 3.87 -11.18 21.57
N SER A 31 4.90 -10.42 21.93
CA SER A 31 5.13 -9.01 21.56
C SER A 31 5.41 -8.80 20.06
N ASN A 32 5.28 -9.85 19.24
CA ASN A 32 5.69 -9.88 17.84
C ASN A 32 4.49 -9.84 16.89
N HIS A 33 3.96 -8.64 16.66
CA HIS A 33 2.91 -8.42 15.67
C HIS A 33 3.50 -8.28 14.27
N LEU A 34 3.89 -9.42 13.68
CA LEU A 34 4.52 -9.48 12.37
C LEU A 34 3.54 -9.96 11.30
N LEU A 35 3.54 -9.24 10.18
CA LEU A 35 2.93 -9.64 8.94
C LEU A 35 4.03 -10.01 7.96
N ALA A 36 4.05 -11.26 7.53
CA ALA A 36 4.89 -11.73 6.43
C ALA A 36 4.19 -11.47 5.11
N VAL A 37 4.91 -10.86 4.16
CA VAL A 37 4.44 -10.55 2.80
C VAL A 37 5.40 -11.20 1.83
N LEU A 38 4.94 -12.26 1.15
CA LEU A 38 5.71 -12.94 0.12
C LEU A 38 5.50 -12.25 -1.23
N ARG A 39 6.60 -11.93 -1.91
CA ARG A 39 6.63 -11.24 -3.19
C ARG A 39 6.95 -12.18 -4.35
N SER A 40 6.60 -11.78 -5.57
CA SER A 40 6.84 -12.55 -6.80
C SER A 40 8.31 -12.66 -7.23
N ASP A 41 9.18 -11.89 -6.58
CA ASP A 41 10.63 -12.06 -6.71
C ASP A 41 11.20 -12.99 -5.62
N HIS A 42 10.30 -13.73 -4.95
CA HIS A 42 10.52 -14.63 -3.83
C HIS A 42 11.03 -13.96 -2.55
N SER A 43 11.14 -12.63 -2.51
CA SER A 43 11.47 -11.95 -1.27
C SER A 43 10.31 -12.02 -0.27
N ILE A 44 10.67 -12.10 1.00
CA ILE A 44 9.73 -12.08 2.11
C ILE A 44 9.96 -10.79 2.87
N GLU A 45 8.93 -9.97 3.01
CA GLU A 45 8.96 -8.75 3.81
C GLU A 45 8.29 -9.01 5.15
N LEU A 46 8.94 -8.63 6.25
CA LEU A 46 8.32 -8.62 7.57
C LEU A 46 7.92 -7.20 7.96
N TRP A 47 6.61 -7.01 8.12
CA TRP A 47 5.99 -5.76 8.50
C TRP A 47 5.52 -5.82 9.94
N ASN A 48 5.94 -4.85 10.75
CA ASN A 48 5.46 -4.68 12.11
C ASN A 48 4.10 -3.98 12.10
N THR A 49 3.06 -4.74 12.46
CA THR A 49 1.69 -4.24 12.47
C THR A 49 1.34 -3.50 13.76
N HIS A 50 2.22 -3.44 14.77
CA HIS A 50 2.07 -2.54 15.93
C HIS A 50 2.61 -1.13 15.63
N ASP A 51 3.67 -1.04 14.85
CA ASP A 51 4.40 0.19 14.58
C ASP A 51 3.90 0.89 13.32
N SER A 52 2.59 1.08 13.27
CA SER A 52 1.89 1.69 12.14
C SER A 52 2.05 0.97 10.80
N PHE A 53 2.51 -0.30 10.74
CA PHE A 53 2.94 -1.00 9.51
C PHE A 53 4.30 -0.50 8.99
N THR A 54 5.33 -0.48 9.84
CA THR A 54 6.73 -0.32 9.40
C THR A 54 7.27 -1.63 8.85
N LEU A 55 8.14 -1.55 7.84
CA LEU A 55 8.90 -2.71 7.38
C LEU A 55 10.11 -2.86 8.31
N GLU A 56 10.22 -4.02 8.95
CA GLU A 56 11.40 -4.36 9.74
C GLU A 56 12.53 -4.84 8.83
N ARG A 57 12.20 -5.73 7.89
CA ARG A 57 13.20 -6.38 7.05
C ARG A 57 12.60 -6.94 5.76
N THR A 58 13.40 -6.94 4.70
CA THR A 58 13.16 -7.76 3.51
C THR A 58 14.21 -8.85 3.45
N ILE A 59 13.78 -10.09 3.20
CA ILE A 59 14.60 -11.28 3.18
C ILE A 59 14.56 -11.89 1.80
N GLN A 60 15.72 -12.38 1.34
CA GLN A 60 15.83 -13.16 0.12
C GLN A 60 15.92 -14.66 0.45
N PRO A 61 15.29 -15.53 -0.34
CA PRO A 61 15.49 -16.97 -0.18
C PRO A 61 16.96 -17.30 -0.40
N ARG A 62 17.56 -18.04 0.54
CA ARG A 62 18.96 -18.48 0.43
C ARG A 62 19.14 -19.56 -0.64
N ASN A 63 18.09 -20.34 -0.87
CA ASN A 63 18.11 -21.38 -1.89
C ASN A 63 17.64 -20.79 -3.22
N ALA A 64 18.57 -20.58 -4.16
CA ALA A 64 18.25 -20.04 -5.49
C ALA A 64 17.29 -20.93 -6.30
N SER A 65 17.17 -22.21 -5.95
CA SER A 65 16.18 -23.13 -6.54
C SER A 65 14.79 -23.01 -5.92
N HIS A 66 14.67 -22.38 -4.74
CA HIS A 66 13.41 -22.29 -4.04
C HIS A 66 12.52 -21.21 -4.65
N SER A 67 11.34 -21.62 -5.10
CA SER A 67 10.33 -20.75 -5.72
C SER A 67 9.07 -20.74 -4.84
N PRO A 68 9.11 -20.06 -3.67
CA PRO A 68 7.97 -19.98 -2.77
C PRO A 68 6.82 -19.20 -3.43
N GLU A 69 5.61 -19.75 -3.31
CA GLU A 69 4.35 -19.09 -3.68
C GLU A 69 3.46 -18.83 -2.46
N LEU A 70 3.71 -19.55 -1.36
CA LEU A 70 2.88 -19.55 -0.16
C LEU A 70 3.74 -19.28 1.07
N VAL A 71 3.18 -18.55 2.03
CA VAL A 71 3.78 -18.29 3.33
C VAL A 71 2.73 -18.50 4.43
N LEU A 72 3.15 -19.05 5.56
CA LEU A 72 2.32 -19.18 6.76
C LEU A 72 3.16 -19.03 8.03
N TRP A 73 2.50 -18.72 9.14
CA TRP A 73 3.09 -18.76 10.48
C TRP A 73 2.66 -20.00 11.21
N LEU A 74 3.61 -20.84 11.61
CA LEU A 74 3.37 -21.97 12.51
C LEU A 74 4.03 -21.65 13.85
N GLU A 75 3.20 -21.32 14.85
CA GLU A 75 3.66 -20.67 16.06
C GLU A 75 4.59 -19.48 15.75
N LYS A 76 5.81 -19.46 16.30
CA LYS A 76 6.84 -18.43 16.07
C LYS A 76 7.62 -18.61 14.77
N TYR A 77 7.47 -19.74 14.07
CA TYR A 77 8.27 -20.05 12.89
C TYR A 77 7.55 -19.60 11.62
N LEU A 78 8.34 -19.13 10.66
CA LEU A 78 7.86 -18.75 9.35
C LEU A 78 8.06 -19.92 8.39
N ILE A 79 6.99 -20.35 7.74
CA ILE A 79 7.02 -21.49 6.81
C ILE A 79 6.74 -20.99 5.40
N THR A 80 7.52 -21.45 4.42
CA THR A 80 7.26 -21.22 2.99
C THR A 80 7.05 -22.53 2.26
N ALA A 81 6.22 -22.48 1.23
CA ALA A 81 6.01 -23.60 0.32
C ALA A 81 6.00 -23.11 -1.13
N GLY A 82 6.57 -23.91 -2.02
CA GLY A 82 6.80 -23.52 -3.42
C GLY A 82 6.39 -24.56 -4.45
N LEU A 83 6.37 -24.10 -5.70
CA LEU A 83 6.09 -24.96 -6.88
C LEU A 83 7.24 -25.92 -7.20
N ASP A 84 8.39 -25.73 -6.58
CA ASP A 84 9.51 -26.67 -6.56
C ASP A 84 9.26 -27.88 -5.65
N GLY A 85 8.14 -27.90 -4.92
CA GLY A 85 7.79 -28.97 -4.00
C GLY A 85 8.54 -28.89 -2.67
N GLN A 86 9.26 -27.81 -2.39
CA GLN A 86 9.97 -27.62 -1.13
C GLN A 86 9.08 -26.95 -0.10
N LEU A 87 9.22 -27.40 1.14
CA LEU A 87 8.63 -26.84 2.34
C LEU A 87 9.78 -26.48 3.29
N ILE A 88 9.89 -25.20 3.65
CA ILE A 88 11.03 -24.68 4.41
C ILE A 88 10.54 -23.93 5.65
N ALA A 89 11.17 -24.19 6.79
CA ALA A 89 10.96 -23.44 8.03
C ALA A 89 12.13 -22.48 8.29
N TYR A 90 11.79 -21.25 8.69
CA TYR A 90 12.74 -20.20 9.02
C TYR A 90 12.54 -19.69 10.45
N ASP A 91 13.63 -19.30 11.08
CA ASP A 91 13.59 -18.41 12.25
C ASP A 91 13.32 -16.97 11.76
N PRO A 92 12.23 -16.30 12.18
CA PRO A 92 11.93 -14.94 11.73
C PRO A 92 12.88 -13.85 12.25
N ILE A 93 13.79 -14.15 13.18
CA ILE A 93 14.75 -13.16 13.70
C ILE A 93 16.07 -13.24 12.91
N THR A 94 16.64 -14.44 12.81
CA THR A 94 17.92 -14.66 12.10
C THR A 94 17.73 -14.94 10.61
N PHE A 95 16.56 -15.41 10.22
CA PHE A 95 16.21 -15.93 8.88
C PHE A 95 17.12 -17.05 8.39
N GLU A 96 17.63 -17.83 9.33
CA GLU A 96 18.27 -19.08 9.01
C GLU A 96 17.21 -20.13 8.66
N ILE A 97 17.55 -20.96 7.68
CA ILE A 97 16.76 -22.16 7.37
C ILE A 97 16.95 -23.12 8.53
N LEU A 98 15.88 -23.41 9.25
CA LEU A 98 15.89 -24.35 10.37
C LEU A 98 15.73 -25.77 9.87
N THR A 99 14.79 -25.98 8.94
CA THR A 99 14.56 -27.28 8.33
C THR A 99 13.97 -27.14 6.93
N LEU A 100 14.19 -28.15 6.10
CA LEU A 100 13.72 -28.26 4.72
C LEU A 100 13.25 -29.68 4.47
N CYS A 101 12.08 -29.83 3.86
CA CYS A 101 11.63 -31.11 3.34
C CYS A 101 10.98 -30.97 1.96
N HIS A 102 10.91 -32.08 1.22
CA HIS A 102 10.20 -32.14 -0.05
C HIS A 102 8.82 -32.78 0.14
N ALA A 103 7.79 -32.14 -0.42
CA ALA A 103 6.44 -32.67 -0.38
C ALA A 103 6.28 -33.91 -1.26
N ALA A 104 5.54 -34.91 -0.76
CA ALA A 104 5.23 -36.10 -1.54
C ALA A 104 4.20 -35.79 -2.65
N GLY A 105 4.59 -35.86 -3.91
CA GLY A 105 3.69 -35.54 -5.04
C GLY A 105 3.99 -34.22 -5.76
N GLY A 106 5.21 -33.70 -5.63
CA GLY A 106 5.74 -32.62 -6.47
C GLY A 106 5.35 -31.22 -6.00
N ALA A 107 5.01 -30.35 -6.96
CA ALA A 107 4.73 -28.93 -6.72
C ALA A 107 3.62 -28.73 -5.67
N ILE A 108 3.84 -27.80 -4.74
CA ILE A 108 2.87 -27.43 -3.70
C ILE A 108 2.04 -26.26 -4.20
N TRP A 109 0.72 -26.43 -4.22
CA TRP A 109 -0.23 -25.42 -4.69
C TRP A 109 -1.01 -24.75 -3.58
N SER A 110 -1.20 -25.46 -2.47
CA SER A 110 -1.94 -24.95 -1.32
C SER A 110 -1.32 -25.44 -0.03
N ILE A 111 -1.44 -24.60 0.99
CA ILE A 111 -0.99 -24.90 2.34
C ILE A 111 -1.97 -24.31 3.34
N THR A 112 -2.21 -25.02 4.42
CA THR A 112 -2.94 -24.51 5.58
C THR A 112 -2.38 -25.16 6.85
N LYS A 113 -2.68 -24.56 8.01
CA LYS A 113 -2.27 -25.08 9.31
C LYS A 113 -3.50 -25.39 10.14
N HIS A 114 -3.33 -26.27 11.10
CA HIS A 114 -4.26 -26.34 12.22
C HIS A 114 -3.84 -25.30 13.28
N GLU A 115 -4.79 -24.72 14.02
CA GLU A 115 -4.47 -23.60 14.92
C GLU A 115 -3.79 -24.05 16.22
N THR A 116 -4.10 -25.25 16.71
CA THR A 116 -3.59 -25.74 18.00
C THR A 116 -2.56 -26.85 17.87
N THR A 117 -2.55 -27.57 16.74
CA THR A 117 -1.55 -28.62 16.50
C THR A 117 -0.43 -28.03 15.65
N ARG A 118 0.82 -28.43 15.90
CA ARG A 118 1.99 -28.05 15.07
C ARG A 118 1.99 -28.78 13.72
N ARG A 119 0.83 -28.88 13.08
CA ARG A 119 0.59 -29.59 11.84
C ARG A 119 0.21 -28.64 10.73
N ILE A 120 0.66 -29.01 9.54
CA ILE A 120 0.37 -28.31 8.30
C ILE A 120 -0.11 -29.31 7.26
N ALA A 121 -1.15 -28.92 6.53
CA ALA A 121 -1.66 -29.67 5.40
C ALA A 121 -1.17 -29.02 4.11
N VAL A 122 -0.66 -29.84 3.20
CA VAL A 122 -0.02 -29.45 1.95
C VAL A 122 -0.71 -30.15 0.79
N GLY A 123 -1.24 -29.37 -0.14
CA GLY A 123 -1.92 -29.85 -1.35
C GLY A 123 -0.99 -29.80 -2.55
N THR A 124 -0.88 -30.91 -3.29
CA THR A 124 0.10 -31.05 -4.38
C THR A 124 -0.52 -31.13 -5.77
N GLU A 125 0.33 -30.95 -6.80
CA GLU A 125 -0.03 -31.09 -8.23
C GLU A 125 -0.62 -32.47 -8.54
N THR A 126 -0.15 -33.52 -7.88
CA THR A 126 -0.64 -34.89 -8.13
C THR A 126 -1.96 -35.21 -7.44
N GLY A 127 -2.56 -34.27 -6.71
CA GLY A 127 -3.81 -34.50 -5.98
C GLY A 127 -3.64 -35.10 -4.59
N ASN A 128 -2.43 -35.10 -4.03
CA ASN A 128 -2.22 -35.56 -2.66
C ASN A 128 -2.50 -34.43 -1.68
N VAL A 129 -3.02 -34.78 -0.50
CA VAL A 129 -3.07 -33.90 0.67
C VAL A 129 -2.21 -34.52 1.75
N ASN A 130 -1.01 -33.99 1.94
CA ASN A 130 -0.03 -34.48 2.91
C ASN A 130 -0.09 -33.65 4.17
N ILE A 131 -0.05 -34.30 5.32
CA ILE A 131 -0.05 -33.65 6.62
C ILE A 131 1.32 -33.85 7.24
N TYR A 132 2.04 -32.75 7.42
CA TYR A 132 3.35 -32.71 8.06
C TYR A 132 3.21 -32.20 9.48
N GLN A 133 4.01 -32.77 10.37
CA GLN A 133 4.18 -32.35 11.76
C GLN A 133 5.56 -31.66 11.86
N LEU A 134 5.59 -30.47 12.44
CA LEU A 134 6.85 -29.80 12.80
C LEU A 134 7.20 -30.15 14.25
N ASP A 135 8.38 -30.72 14.44
CA ASP A 135 8.92 -31.05 15.76
C ASP A 135 9.12 -29.79 16.62
N GLU A 136 9.15 -29.93 17.95
CA GLU A 136 9.19 -28.81 18.91
C GLU A 136 10.33 -27.81 18.64
N ASP A 137 11.51 -28.33 18.32
CA ASP A 137 12.72 -27.54 18.02
C ASP A 137 12.79 -27.04 16.56
N ALA A 138 11.79 -27.36 15.74
CA ALA A 138 11.73 -27.04 14.30
C ALA A 138 12.94 -27.55 13.49
N THR A 139 13.52 -28.69 13.90
CA THR A 139 14.68 -29.32 13.25
C THR A 139 14.27 -30.21 12.08
N GLN A 140 13.07 -30.78 12.11
CA GLN A 140 12.57 -31.66 11.05
C GLN A 140 11.06 -31.53 10.83
N PHE A 141 10.66 -31.74 9.58
CA PHE A 141 9.28 -32.04 9.21
C PHE A 141 9.10 -33.55 9.09
N SER A 142 8.19 -34.13 9.88
CA SER A 142 7.80 -35.53 9.76
C SER A 142 6.47 -35.64 9.02
N LEU A 143 6.36 -36.57 8.07
CA LEU A 143 5.11 -36.85 7.39
C LEU A 143 4.19 -37.64 8.35
N ALA A 144 3.22 -36.96 8.95
CA ALA A 144 2.28 -37.58 9.89
C ALA A 144 1.29 -38.48 9.14
N THR A 145 0.70 -37.98 8.06
CA THR A 145 -0.18 -38.78 7.21
C THR A 145 -0.37 -38.18 5.82
N SER A 146 -1.04 -38.94 4.93
CA SER A 146 -1.48 -38.48 3.62
C SER A 146 -2.90 -38.98 3.39
N VAL A 147 -3.80 -38.09 3.00
CA VAL A 147 -5.16 -38.46 2.59
C VAL A 147 -5.08 -39.09 1.20
N CYS A 148 -5.95 -40.04 0.91
CA CYS A 148 -6.01 -40.71 -0.39
C CYS A 148 -5.90 -39.72 -1.57
N LYS A 149 -5.18 -40.16 -2.61
CA LYS A 149 -4.90 -39.35 -3.80
C LYS A 149 -6.20 -38.99 -4.53
N GLN A 150 -6.36 -37.72 -4.84
CA GLN A 150 -7.49 -37.18 -5.60
C GLN A 150 -7.20 -37.18 -7.11
N ALA A 151 -8.25 -37.05 -7.92
CA ALA A 151 -8.16 -37.18 -9.37
C ALA A 151 -7.42 -36.03 -10.06
N ALA A 152 -7.27 -34.88 -9.39
CA ALA A 152 -6.62 -33.68 -9.91
C ALA A 152 -5.90 -32.93 -8.79
N ARG A 153 -5.07 -31.95 -9.17
CA ARG A 153 -4.30 -31.10 -8.25
C ARG A 153 -5.17 -30.45 -7.16
N ILE A 154 -4.59 -30.26 -5.98
CA ILE A 154 -5.25 -29.59 -4.85
C ILE A 154 -4.85 -28.12 -4.83
N VAL A 155 -5.76 -27.25 -5.26
CA VAL A 155 -5.50 -25.81 -5.48
C VAL A 155 -5.75 -24.98 -4.24
N SER A 156 -6.65 -25.41 -3.36
CA SER A 156 -6.97 -24.72 -2.12
C SER A 156 -7.21 -25.70 -0.98
N LEU A 157 -6.92 -25.27 0.24
CA LEU A 157 -7.11 -26.04 1.46
C LEU A 157 -7.69 -25.12 2.54
N ALA A 158 -8.57 -25.67 3.37
CA ALA A 158 -9.04 -25.04 4.60
C ALA A 158 -9.17 -26.12 5.68
N TRP A 159 -8.63 -25.85 6.87
CA TRP A 159 -8.69 -26.76 8.01
C TRP A 159 -9.65 -26.16 9.04
N HIS A 160 -10.52 -26.99 9.61
CA HIS A 160 -11.33 -26.59 10.75
C HIS A 160 -10.43 -26.11 11.90
N THR A 161 -10.86 -25.04 12.59
CA THR A 161 -9.98 -24.38 13.57
C THR A 161 -9.78 -25.22 14.83
N THR A 162 -10.81 -25.96 15.23
CA THR A 162 -10.86 -26.78 16.46
C THR A 162 -10.85 -28.29 16.22
N ASP A 163 -11.21 -28.75 15.02
CA ASP A 163 -11.36 -30.17 14.70
C ASP A 163 -10.21 -30.63 13.80
N ASP A 164 -9.18 -31.22 14.42
CA ASP A 164 -7.98 -31.71 13.72
C ASP A 164 -8.31 -32.80 12.68
N ASP A 165 -9.48 -33.45 12.76
CA ASP A 165 -9.90 -34.46 11.78
C ASP A 165 -10.52 -33.85 10.51
N PHE A 166 -11.09 -32.65 10.58
CA PHE A 166 -11.90 -32.10 9.49
C PHE A 166 -11.09 -31.15 8.58
N LEU A 167 -10.78 -31.62 7.38
CA LEU A 167 -10.02 -30.88 6.37
C LEU A 167 -10.79 -30.79 5.05
N VAL A 168 -10.79 -29.62 4.43
CA VAL A 168 -11.47 -29.36 3.15
C VAL A 168 -10.44 -29.05 2.08
N ALA A 169 -10.54 -29.74 0.94
CA ALA A 169 -9.63 -29.59 -0.20
C ALA A 169 -10.38 -29.23 -1.49
N GLY A 170 -9.96 -28.14 -2.13
CA GLY A 170 -10.52 -27.65 -3.38
C GLY A 170 -9.68 -28.10 -4.56
N SER A 171 -10.34 -28.64 -5.58
CA SER A 171 -9.72 -29.11 -6.82
C SER A 171 -10.51 -28.62 -8.04
N ILE A 172 -10.28 -29.24 -9.19
CA ILE A 172 -11.01 -28.95 -10.42
C ILE A 172 -12.39 -29.62 -10.34
N ASN A 173 -13.44 -28.82 -10.47
CA ASN A 173 -14.88 -29.17 -10.40
C ASN A 173 -15.36 -29.74 -9.06
N ARG A 174 -14.48 -29.95 -8.07
CA ARG A 174 -14.78 -30.73 -6.88
C ARG A 174 -14.22 -30.08 -5.63
N ILE A 175 -14.99 -30.18 -4.55
CA ILE A 175 -14.56 -29.93 -3.18
C ILE A 175 -14.60 -31.27 -2.44
N TYR A 176 -13.53 -31.60 -1.74
CA TYR A 176 -13.37 -32.83 -0.99
C TYR A 176 -13.38 -32.53 0.51
N ILE A 177 -14.23 -33.23 1.25
CA ILE A 177 -14.22 -33.25 2.71
C ILE A 177 -13.43 -34.49 3.14
N CYS A 178 -12.34 -34.26 3.85
CA CYS A 178 -11.34 -35.27 4.17
C CYS A 178 -11.25 -35.47 5.68
N SER A 179 -11.11 -36.73 6.11
CA SER A 179 -10.72 -37.07 7.48
C SER A 179 -9.23 -37.35 7.55
N THR A 180 -8.53 -36.64 8.44
CA THR A 180 -7.11 -36.80 8.67
C THR A 180 -6.80 -38.10 9.45
N LYS A 181 -7.67 -38.49 10.39
CA LYS A 181 -7.57 -39.73 11.18
C LYS A 181 -7.88 -40.97 10.35
N GLN A 182 -8.93 -40.92 9.52
CA GLN A 182 -9.31 -42.03 8.63
C GLN A 182 -8.50 -42.07 7.34
N LYS A 183 -7.71 -41.03 7.05
CA LYS A 183 -6.81 -40.92 5.89
C LYS A 183 -7.54 -41.05 4.55
N ARG A 184 -8.81 -40.63 4.50
CA ARG A 184 -9.66 -40.75 3.31
C ARG A 184 -10.58 -39.54 3.15
N THR A 185 -11.06 -39.37 1.93
CA THR A 185 -12.20 -38.49 1.65
C THR A 185 -13.48 -39.10 2.19
N ILE A 186 -14.21 -38.34 3.01
CA ILE A 186 -15.52 -38.69 3.54
C ILE A 186 -16.60 -38.34 2.51
N GLN A 187 -16.52 -37.13 1.97
CA GLN A 187 -17.54 -36.60 1.06
C GLN A 187 -16.91 -35.82 -0.10
N GLN A 188 -17.60 -35.83 -1.24
CA GLN A 188 -17.23 -35.06 -2.41
C GLN A 188 -18.42 -34.21 -2.86
N ILE A 189 -18.21 -32.91 -3.02
CA ILE A 189 -19.17 -31.94 -3.53
C ILE A 189 -18.78 -31.59 -4.96
N ASN A 190 -19.71 -31.73 -5.91
CA ASN A 190 -19.49 -31.35 -7.31
C ASN A 190 -19.93 -29.90 -7.53
N VAL A 191 -19.02 -29.07 -8.04
CA VAL A 191 -19.30 -27.69 -8.43
C VAL A 191 -19.62 -27.65 -9.92
N GLY A 192 -20.70 -26.96 -10.27
CA GLY A 192 -21.18 -26.88 -11.65
C GLY A 192 -20.10 -26.36 -12.61
N LYS A 193 -20.03 -26.96 -13.80
CA LYS A 193 -19.13 -26.52 -14.87
C LYS A 193 -19.59 -25.20 -15.49
N LEU A 194 -18.64 -24.43 -16.03
CA LEU A 194 -18.94 -23.15 -16.67
C LEU A 194 -19.65 -23.39 -18.02
N SER A 195 -20.91 -22.94 -18.13
CA SER A 195 -21.62 -22.92 -19.41
C SER A 195 -21.16 -21.71 -20.24
N SER A 196 -20.39 -21.95 -21.31
CA SER A 196 -20.05 -20.89 -22.26
C SER A 196 -21.29 -20.48 -23.06
N THR A 197 -21.71 -19.21 -22.95
CA THR A 197 -22.78 -18.61 -23.76
C THR A 197 -22.35 -18.31 -25.20
N SER A 198 -21.08 -18.52 -25.54
CA SER A 198 -20.56 -18.34 -26.90
C SER A 198 -19.91 -19.64 -27.40
N ASN A 199 -20.54 -20.25 -28.40
CA ASN A 199 -20.15 -21.43 -29.19
C ASN A 199 -20.33 -22.82 -28.57
N ARG A 200 -20.89 -23.71 -29.40
CA ARG A 200 -21.17 -25.16 -29.22
C ARG A 200 -19.91 -26.04 -29.03
N ARG A 201 -18.88 -25.60 -28.30
CA ARG A 201 -17.69 -26.41 -27.99
C ARG A 201 -17.28 -26.26 -26.53
N GLY A 202 -17.69 -27.23 -25.71
CA GLY A 202 -17.08 -27.59 -24.42
C GLY A 202 -17.55 -26.79 -23.20
N GLN A 203 -18.12 -27.50 -22.21
CA GLN A 203 -18.19 -26.98 -20.84
C GLN A 203 -16.77 -26.81 -20.29
N LYS A 204 -16.41 -25.61 -19.83
CA LYS A 204 -15.08 -25.37 -19.24
C LYS A 204 -15.10 -25.80 -17.76
N ASP A 205 -14.02 -26.45 -17.34
CA ASP A 205 -13.87 -26.87 -15.94
C ASP A 205 -13.80 -25.65 -15.00
N THR A 206 -14.41 -25.79 -13.83
CA THR A 206 -14.45 -24.78 -12.77
C THR A 206 -13.34 -25.08 -11.76
N ILE A 207 -12.45 -24.13 -11.49
CA ILE A 207 -11.37 -24.29 -10.51
C ILE A 207 -11.80 -23.66 -9.18
N ILE A 208 -11.56 -24.38 -8.06
CA ILE A 208 -11.81 -23.87 -6.71
C ILE A 208 -10.52 -23.27 -6.15
N TRP A 209 -10.39 -21.95 -6.26
CA TRP A 209 -9.16 -21.20 -5.96
C TRP A 209 -8.96 -20.91 -4.48
N CYS A 210 -10.05 -20.75 -3.72
CA CYS A 210 -9.97 -20.46 -2.30
C CYS A 210 -11.12 -21.10 -1.52
N LEU A 211 -10.84 -21.41 -0.25
CA LEU A 211 -11.75 -22.05 0.68
C LEU A 211 -11.65 -21.41 2.07
N ALA A 212 -12.75 -21.46 2.83
CA ALA A 212 -12.77 -21.21 4.26
C ALA A 212 -13.80 -22.15 4.92
N VAL A 213 -13.57 -22.47 6.19
CA VAL A 213 -14.41 -23.36 7.00
C VAL A 213 -14.73 -22.61 8.30
N THR A 214 -15.98 -22.69 8.74
CA THR A 214 -16.45 -22.22 10.06
C THR A 214 -16.54 -23.37 11.04
N ASP A 215 -16.65 -23.05 12.32
CA ASP A 215 -16.81 -24.03 13.41
C ASP A 215 -18.15 -24.79 13.36
N ASP A 216 -19.14 -24.30 12.61
CA ASP A 216 -20.41 -25.00 12.35
C ASP A 216 -20.37 -25.90 11.10
N TYR A 217 -19.18 -26.22 10.60
CA TYR A 217 -18.94 -27.02 9.39
C TYR A 217 -19.54 -26.41 8.11
N THR A 218 -19.74 -25.09 8.06
CA THR A 218 -20.06 -24.37 6.83
C THR A 218 -18.80 -24.13 6.02
N VAL A 219 -18.85 -24.47 4.73
CA VAL A 219 -17.74 -24.27 3.79
C VAL A 219 -18.04 -23.12 2.85
N PHE A 220 -17.09 -22.21 2.70
CA PHE A 220 -17.09 -21.19 1.67
C PHE A 220 -16.13 -21.59 0.55
N SER A 221 -16.54 -21.40 -0.70
CA SER A 221 -15.69 -21.64 -1.86
C SER A 221 -15.73 -20.46 -2.83
N GLY A 222 -14.55 -20.03 -3.30
CA GLY A 222 -14.39 -19.07 -4.38
C GLY A 222 -13.89 -19.77 -5.63
N ASP A 223 -14.57 -19.56 -6.75
CA ASP A 223 -14.30 -20.30 -7.99
C ASP A 223 -13.89 -19.43 -9.18
N SER A 224 -13.45 -20.10 -10.26
CA SER A 224 -13.06 -19.48 -11.52
C SER A 224 -14.23 -18.87 -12.32
N SER A 225 -15.48 -19.06 -11.88
CA SER A 225 -16.66 -18.42 -12.47
C SER A 225 -17.00 -17.07 -11.83
N GLY A 226 -16.22 -16.65 -10.82
CA GLY A 226 -16.47 -15.45 -10.06
C GLY A 226 -17.57 -15.59 -9.02
N ARG A 227 -17.89 -16.83 -8.64
CA ARG A 227 -18.90 -17.11 -7.60
C ARG A 227 -18.22 -17.39 -6.27
N THR A 228 -18.90 -16.94 -5.22
CA THR A 228 -18.65 -17.36 -3.85
C THR A 228 -19.85 -18.18 -3.41
N CYS A 229 -19.64 -19.46 -3.11
CA CYS A 229 -20.69 -20.40 -2.71
C CYS A 229 -20.51 -20.78 -1.24
N VAL A 230 -21.63 -21.04 -0.58
CA VAL A 230 -21.74 -21.44 0.82
C VAL A 230 -22.37 -22.83 0.84
N TRP A 231 -21.71 -23.77 1.50
CA TRP A 231 -22.07 -25.18 1.50
C TRP A 231 -22.21 -25.67 2.93
N ASP A 232 -23.20 -26.53 3.15
CA ASP A 232 -23.24 -27.39 4.33
C ASP A 232 -22.33 -28.58 4.05
N ALA A 233 -21.25 -28.74 4.81
CA ALA A 233 -20.28 -29.80 4.56
C ALA A 233 -20.62 -31.13 5.25
N VAL A 234 -21.62 -31.16 6.13
CA VAL A 234 -22.12 -32.41 6.72
C VAL A 234 -23.03 -33.12 5.73
N TYR A 235 -23.93 -32.37 5.09
CA TYR A 235 -24.85 -32.90 4.08
C TYR A 235 -24.31 -32.77 2.65
N GLY A 236 -23.28 -31.96 2.42
CA GLY A 236 -22.70 -31.68 1.10
C GLY A 236 -23.64 -30.91 0.18
N THR A 237 -24.49 -30.06 0.74
CA THR A 237 -25.53 -29.32 0.00
C THR A 237 -25.18 -27.84 -0.14
N LEU A 238 -25.62 -27.23 -1.24
CA LEU A 238 -25.42 -25.79 -1.46
C LEU A 238 -26.45 -25.00 -0.65
N ILE A 239 -25.99 -24.18 0.28
CA ILE A 239 -26.83 -23.26 1.06
C ILE A 239 -27.11 -22.00 0.25
N ARG A 240 -26.07 -21.39 -0.33
CA ARG A 240 -26.20 -20.12 -1.07
C ARG A 240 -25.10 -19.95 -2.10
N SER A 241 -25.40 -19.24 -3.19
CA SER A 241 -24.42 -18.86 -4.21
C SER A 241 -24.52 -17.37 -4.51
N PHE A 242 -23.38 -16.68 -4.51
CA PHE A 242 -23.26 -15.27 -4.80
C PHE A 242 -22.40 -15.05 -6.04
N GLN A 243 -22.92 -14.34 -7.04
CA GLN A 243 -22.07 -13.77 -8.09
C GLN A 243 -21.34 -12.55 -7.52
N THR A 244 -20.16 -12.78 -6.96
CA THR A 244 -19.38 -11.74 -6.28
C THR A 244 -18.50 -10.98 -7.27
N HIS A 245 -17.89 -11.70 -8.22
CA HIS A 245 -16.87 -11.22 -9.14
C HIS A 245 -17.24 -11.52 -10.61
N ARG A 246 -16.60 -10.83 -11.56
CA ARG A 246 -16.75 -11.08 -13.00
C ARG A 246 -15.72 -12.08 -13.56
N ALA A 247 -14.71 -12.37 -12.76
CA ALA A 247 -13.61 -13.28 -13.05
C ALA A 247 -13.29 -14.05 -11.76
N ASP A 248 -12.27 -14.90 -11.82
CA ASP A 248 -11.84 -15.81 -10.76
C ASP A 248 -11.75 -15.15 -9.38
N VAL A 249 -12.35 -15.79 -8.37
CA VAL A 249 -12.21 -15.42 -6.94
C VAL A 249 -10.96 -16.11 -6.40
N LEU A 250 -9.89 -15.36 -6.16
CA LEU A 250 -8.56 -15.94 -5.89
C LEU A 250 -8.28 -16.18 -4.40
N CYS A 251 -8.86 -15.37 -3.52
CA CYS A 251 -8.58 -15.43 -2.09
C CYS A 251 -9.80 -15.04 -1.25
N MET A 252 -9.82 -15.56 -0.02
CA MET A 252 -10.81 -15.19 0.99
C MET A 252 -10.23 -15.25 2.40
N THR A 253 -10.88 -14.56 3.33
CA THR A 253 -10.52 -14.57 4.75
C THR A 253 -11.79 -14.41 5.60
N LEU A 254 -11.88 -15.19 6.67
CA LEU A 254 -13.00 -15.22 7.61
C LEU A 254 -12.62 -14.49 8.91
N SER A 255 -13.54 -13.72 9.48
CA SER A 255 -13.34 -13.07 10.77
C SER A 255 -13.29 -14.08 11.90
N SER A 256 -12.57 -13.75 12.99
CA SER A 256 -12.41 -14.65 14.14
C SER A 256 -13.72 -14.95 14.89
N ASP A 257 -14.77 -14.15 14.66
CA ASP A 257 -16.12 -14.37 15.19
C ASP A 257 -17.07 -15.04 14.18
N GLU A 258 -16.55 -15.40 13.00
CA GLU A 258 -17.27 -16.10 11.94
C GLU A 258 -18.55 -15.39 11.47
N GLN A 259 -18.65 -14.07 11.66
CA GLN A 259 -19.80 -13.28 11.19
C GLN A 259 -19.53 -12.58 9.87
N THR A 260 -18.27 -12.43 9.46
CA THR A 260 -17.88 -11.66 8.26
C THR A 260 -16.84 -12.42 7.45
N LEU A 261 -17.10 -12.55 6.15
CA LEU A 261 -16.17 -13.07 5.16
C LEU A 261 -15.80 -11.96 4.17
N PHE A 262 -14.51 -11.86 3.83
CA PHE A 262 -14.05 -11.06 2.71
C PHE A 262 -13.51 -11.98 1.61
N CYS A 263 -13.86 -11.71 0.36
CA CYS A 263 -13.29 -12.39 -0.80
C CYS A 263 -12.87 -11.40 -1.87
N SER A 264 -11.83 -11.75 -2.64
CA SER A 264 -11.31 -10.90 -3.70
C SER A 264 -10.73 -11.74 -4.84
N GLY A 265 -10.59 -11.16 -6.02
CA GLY A 265 -10.11 -11.88 -7.18
C GLY A 265 -9.41 -11.04 -8.25
N VAL A 266 -9.45 -11.54 -9.48
CA VAL A 266 -8.81 -10.93 -10.66
C VAL A 266 -9.39 -9.55 -10.99
N ASP A 267 -10.66 -9.31 -10.69
CA ASP A 267 -11.34 -8.04 -11.02
C ASP A 267 -11.07 -6.89 -10.04
N SER A 268 -10.07 -7.03 -9.15
CA SER A 268 -9.58 -6.04 -8.17
C SER A 268 -10.57 -5.60 -7.08
N VAL A 269 -11.77 -6.18 -7.05
CA VAL A 269 -12.82 -5.85 -6.08
C VAL A 269 -12.70 -6.75 -4.87
N ILE A 270 -12.79 -6.16 -3.68
CA ILE A 270 -12.94 -6.90 -2.43
C ILE A 270 -14.42 -6.85 -2.03
N VAL A 271 -15.05 -8.00 -1.85
CA VAL A 271 -16.45 -8.14 -1.47
C VAL A 271 -16.56 -8.57 -0.01
N ARG A 272 -17.44 -7.92 0.75
CA ARG A 272 -17.83 -8.30 2.13
C ARG A 272 -19.13 -9.08 2.10
N ILE A 273 -19.15 -10.22 2.78
CA ILE A 273 -20.33 -11.05 3.01
C ILE A 273 -20.50 -11.19 4.52
N GLU A 274 -21.71 -10.97 5.03
CA GLU A 274 -21.99 -10.93 6.46
C GLU A 274 -23.17 -11.82 6.82
N LEU A 275 -23.10 -12.41 8.01
CA LEU A 275 -24.18 -13.17 8.59
C LEU A 275 -25.14 -12.22 9.31
N VAL A 276 -26.34 -12.05 8.78
CA VAL A 276 -27.31 -11.06 9.26
C VAL A 276 -28.63 -11.73 9.64
N SER A 277 -29.20 -11.32 10.77
CA SER A 277 -30.57 -11.68 11.16
C SER A 277 -31.57 -10.86 10.34
N PRO A 278 -32.54 -11.48 9.64
CA PRO A 278 -33.58 -10.74 8.95
C PRO A 278 -34.40 -9.90 9.95
N LYS A 279 -34.71 -8.66 9.61
CA LYS A 279 -35.66 -7.85 10.39
C LYS A 279 -37.06 -8.43 10.16
N SER A 280 -37.69 -8.95 11.22
CA SER A 280 -39.04 -9.52 11.14
C SER A 280 -40.03 -8.47 10.64
N THR A 281 -40.54 -8.64 9.42
CA THR A 281 -41.67 -7.85 8.91
C THR A 281 -42.97 -8.66 8.90
N THR A 282 -42.94 -9.92 9.34
CA THR A 282 -44.10 -10.82 9.44
C THR A 282 -44.02 -11.69 10.71
N THR A 283 -45.19 -12.09 11.20
CA THR A 283 -45.50 -12.77 12.47
C THR A 283 -44.97 -14.21 12.62
N THR A 284 -43.92 -14.60 11.90
CA THR A 284 -43.30 -15.92 12.01
C THR A 284 -41.94 -15.80 12.69
N ASN A 285 -41.80 -16.41 13.87
CA ASN A 285 -40.63 -16.41 14.77
C ASN A 285 -39.39 -17.16 14.21
N ASP A 286 -39.15 -17.17 12.90
CA ASP A 286 -37.99 -17.87 12.34
C ASP A 286 -36.84 -16.87 12.11
N SER A 287 -36.11 -16.58 13.20
CA SER A 287 -34.99 -15.63 13.23
C SER A 287 -33.66 -16.26 12.78
N THR A 288 -33.67 -17.07 11.72
CA THR A 288 -32.46 -17.72 11.22
C THR A 288 -31.55 -16.70 10.54
N LYS A 289 -30.28 -16.65 10.97
CA LYS A 289 -29.29 -15.76 10.36
C LYS A 289 -29.00 -16.22 8.93
N GLN A 290 -28.82 -15.28 8.02
CA GLN A 290 -28.50 -15.56 6.63
C GLN A 290 -27.28 -14.77 6.16
N TRP A 291 -26.42 -15.42 5.38
CA TRP A 291 -25.29 -14.78 4.72
C TRP A 291 -25.79 -13.85 3.62
N ILE A 292 -25.36 -12.58 3.63
CA ILE A 292 -25.71 -11.59 2.61
C ILE A 292 -24.47 -10.85 2.13
N LYS A 293 -24.42 -10.54 0.83
CA LYS A 293 -23.40 -9.66 0.25
C LYS A 293 -23.73 -8.21 0.63
N THR A 294 -22.82 -7.52 1.31
CA THR A 294 -23.08 -6.16 1.82
C THR A 294 -22.35 -5.08 1.05
N ILE A 295 -21.02 -5.12 1.00
CA ILE A 295 -20.19 -4.02 0.47
C ILE A 295 -19.20 -4.54 -0.57
N SER A 296 -18.84 -3.68 -1.54
CA SER A 296 -17.77 -3.94 -2.51
C SER A 296 -16.77 -2.78 -2.52
N ILE A 297 -15.52 -3.09 -2.20
CA ILE A 297 -14.42 -2.14 -2.02
C ILE A 297 -13.52 -2.20 -3.26
N HIS A 298 -13.21 -1.04 -3.84
CA HIS A 298 -12.40 -0.91 -5.05
C HIS A 298 -11.13 -0.13 -4.73
N SER A 299 -10.14 -0.80 -4.13
CA SER A 299 -8.92 -0.15 -3.65
C SER A 299 -7.65 -0.54 -4.40
N HIS A 300 -7.63 -1.71 -5.03
CA HIS A 300 -6.54 -2.18 -5.87
C HIS A 300 -6.73 -1.76 -7.34
N THR A 301 -5.64 -1.74 -8.11
CA THR A 301 -5.70 -1.50 -9.56
C THR A 301 -5.62 -2.78 -10.39
N HIS A 302 -5.13 -3.87 -9.80
CA HIS A 302 -4.98 -5.19 -10.42
C HIS A 302 -5.53 -6.28 -9.49
N ASP A 303 -5.36 -7.54 -9.89
CA ASP A 303 -5.74 -8.74 -9.14
C ASP A 303 -5.32 -8.66 -7.68
N VAL A 304 -6.21 -9.09 -6.78
CA VAL A 304 -5.89 -9.31 -5.37
C VAL A 304 -5.64 -10.80 -5.17
N ARG A 305 -4.45 -11.13 -4.66
CA ARG A 305 -3.97 -12.51 -4.53
C ARG A 305 -4.10 -13.04 -3.11
N SER A 306 -4.07 -12.16 -2.11
CA SER A 306 -4.14 -12.56 -0.72
C SER A 306 -4.85 -11.51 0.15
N LEU A 307 -5.57 -12.01 1.15
CA LEU A 307 -6.31 -11.25 2.14
C LEU A 307 -6.00 -11.81 3.53
N THR A 308 -5.88 -10.95 4.53
CA THR A 308 -5.78 -11.37 5.93
C THR A 308 -6.43 -10.36 6.86
N LEU A 309 -6.94 -10.82 7.99
CA LEU A 309 -7.57 -10.00 9.03
C LEU A 309 -6.67 -9.93 10.26
N ILE A 310 -6.48 -8.72 10.79
CA ILE A 310 -5.66 -8.47 11.97
C ILE A 310 -6.47 -7.71 13.03
N PRO A 311 -6.33 -8.03 14.32
CA PRO A 311 -6.87 -7.20 15.40
C PRO A 311 -6.30 -5.78 15.39
N SER A 312 -7.16 -4.77 15.39
CA SER A 312 -6.76 -3.36 15.47
C SER A 312 -6.40 -3.00 16.90
N ARG A 313 -5.13 -3.16 17.27
CA ARG A 313 -4.59 -2.66 18.56
C ARG A 313 -4.26 -1.15 18.54
N PHE A 314 -4.37 -0.49 17.39
CA PHE A 314 -4.15 0.96 17.24
C PHE A 314 -5.23 1.83 17.90
N ALA A 315 -6.37 1.24 18.27
CA ALA A 315 -7.48 1.97 18.87
C ALA A 315 -7.19 2.49 20.29
N THR A 316 -6.23 1.90 21.00
CA THR A 316 -6.01 2.14 22.45
C THR A 316 -5.47 3.53 22.79
N ILE A 317 -4.82 4.21 21.86
CA ILE A 317 -4.05 5.42 22.21
C ILE A 317 -4.76 6.73 21.83
N ARG A 318 -5.75 6.71 20.93
CA ARG A 318 -6.28 7.96 20.33
C ARG A 318 -7.66 8.40 20.80
N LYS A 319 -8.41 7.57 21.53
CA LYS A 319 -9.64 7.96 22.22
C LYS A 319 -9.84 7.11 23.47
N LYS A 320 -10.09 7.74 24.62
CA LYS A 320 -10.67 7.09 25.81
C LYS A 320 -12.12 6.66 25.51
N GLU A 321 -12.31 5.73 24.57
CA GLU A 321 -13.61 5.09 24.32
C GLU A 321 -13.53 3.66 24.86
N ASN A 322 -14.33 3.37 25.89
CA ASN A 322 -14.28 2.11 26.65
C ASN A 322 -14.77 0.85 25.89
N ASN A 323 -15.18 0.97 24.62
CA ASN A 323 -15.60 -0.17 23.78
C ASN A 323 -14.50 -0.56 22.80
N LEU A 324 -13.36 -0.97 23.34
CA LEU A 324 -12.10 -1.11 22.61
C LEU A 324 -11.80 -2.54 22.11
N SER A 325 -12.63 -3.52 22.44
CA SER A 325 -12.22 -4.93 22.39
C SER A 325 -12.23 -5.59 21.01
N ASN A 326 -12.77 -4.98 19.94
CA ASN A 326 -13.11 -5.76 18.74
C ASN A 326 -13.04 -5.01 17.39
N LYS A 327 -12.11 -4.07 17.20
CA LYS A 327 -11.84 -3.50 15.85
C LYS A 327 -10.92 -4.43 15.07
N LEU A 328 -11.24 -4.68 13.79
CA LEU A 328 -10.44 -5.50 12.88
C LEU A 328 -9.89 -4.62 11.75
N MET A 329 -8.72 -4.97 11.23
CA MET A 329 -8.15 -4.38 10.03
C MET A 329 -8.11 -5.45 8.93
N LEU A 330 -8.55 -5.09 7.73
CA LEU A 330 -8.40 -5.91 6.54
C LEU A 330 -7.13 -5.51 5.83
N ILE A 331 -6.31 -6.49 5.49
CA ILE A 331 -5.09 -6.29 4.72
C ILE A 331 -5.22 -7.05 3.43
N SER A 332 -4.89 -6.37 2.34
CA SER A 332 -4.99 -6.92 1.00
C SER A 332 -3.74 -6.61 0.19
N GLY A 333 -3.36 -7.57 -0.65
CA GLY A 333 -2.19 -7.49 -1.51
C GLY A 333 -2.38 -8.26 -2.80
N GLY A 334 -1.74 -7.81 -3.87
CA GLY A 334 -1.78 -8.52 -5.13
C GLY A 334 -0.83 -7.98 -6.20
N LEU A 335 -1.29 -8.04 -7.45
CA LEU A 335 -0.47 -7.81 -8.64
C LEU A 335 0.00 -6.35 -8.78
N ASP A 336 -0.71 -5.41 -8.16
CA ASP A 336 -0.34 -3.99 -8.12
C ASP A 336 0.83 -3.67 -7.17
N ALA A 337 1.40 -4.68 -6.53
CA ALA A 337 2.51 -4.60 -5.57
C ALA A 337 2.25 -3.72 -4.34
N ARG A 338 0.99 -3.34 -4.09
CA ARG A 338 0.59 -2.49 -2.97
C ARG A 338 0.07 -3.34 -1.82
N LEU A 339 0.51 -3.02 -0.61
CA LEU A 339 -0.09 -3.53 0.60
C LEU A 339 -1.09 -2.49 1.10
N LEU A 340 -2.38 -2.82 1.07
CA LEU A 340 -3.45 -1.93 1.48
C LEU A 340 -3.99 -2.37 2.83
N VAL A 341 -4.27 -1.39 3.69
CA VAL A 341 -4.82 -1.62 5.02
C VAL A 341 -6.12 -0.85 5.15
N HIS A 342 -7.22 -1.54 5.40
CA HIS A 342 -8.55 -0.96 5.65
C HIS A 342 -8.95 -1.15 7.10
N ASP A 343 -9.47 -0.09 7.70
CA ASP A 343 -10.08 -0.15 9.02
C ASP A 343 -11.53 -0.65 8.88
N ILE A 344 -11.84 -1.78 9.53
CA ILE A 344 -13.17 -2.36 9.54
C ILE A 344 -13.88 -1.86 10.79
N ILE A 345 -14.75 -0.87 10.59
CA ILE A 345 -15.68 -0.44 11.64
C ILE A 345 -16.83 -1.46 11.68
N ARG A 346 -17.08 -2.08 12.84
CA ARG A 346 -18.22 -3.01 13.05
C ARG A 346 -19.60 -2.34 12.94
N ASP A 347 -19.65 -1.02 12.84
CA ASP A 347 -20.88 -0.31 12.51
C ASP A 347 -21.24 -0.62 11.05
N ASN A 348 -22.16 -1.58 10.87
CA ASN A 348 -22.60 -2.10 9.58
C ASN A 348 -23.16 -1.01 8.63
N SER A 349 -23.40 0.21 9.13
CA SER A 349 -23.83 1.34 8.31
C SER A 349 -22.68 2.03 7.55
N LYS A 350 -21.40 1.76 7.89
CA LYS A 350 -20.25 2.48 7.33
C LYS A 350 -19.33 1.56 6.51
N PRO A 351 -18.89 2.00 5.31
CA PRO A 351 -17.95 1.23 4.51
C PRO A 351 -16.57 1.18 5.20
N PRO A 352 -15.81 0.07 5.04
CA PRO A 352 -14.42 0.03 5.47
C PRO A 352 -13.62 1.19 4.89
N VAL A 353 -12.90 1.89 5.75
CA VAL A 353 -12.15 3.09 5.37
C VAL A 353 -10.72 2.68 5.07
N LEU A 354 -10.21 3.11 3.91
CA LEU A 354 -8.80 2.90 3.61
C LEU A 354 -7.94 3.63 4.65
N TRP A 355 -7.23 2.85 5.45
CA TRP A 355 -6.40 3.35 6.53
C TRP A 355 -5.03 3.76 6.01
N ARG A 356 -4.33 2.86 5.32
CA ARG A 356 -2.99 3.14 4.78
C ARG A 356 -2.76 2.44 3.44
N LYS A 357 -1.99 3.11 2.58
CA LYS A 357 -1.37 2.54 1.40
C LYS A 357 0.12 2.35 1.68
N CYS A 358 0.56 1.11 1.84
CA CYS A 358 1.97 0.77 2.01
C CYS A 358 2.56 0.46 0.64
N PHE A 359 3.39 1.38 0.16
CA PHE A 359 4.13 1.23 -1.08
C PHE A 359 5.50 0.63 -0.77
N ASN A 360 5.87 -0.46 -1.45
CA ASN A 360 7.17 -1.12 -1.29
C ASN A 360 8.36 -0.15 -1.47
N PHE A 361 8.20 0.85 -2.34
CA PHE A 361 9.26 1.81 -2.68
C PHE A 361 9.74 2.67 -1.52
N THR A 362 8.87 2.92 -0.54
CA THR A 362 9.06 3.96 0.47
C THR A 362 10.09 3.59 1.54
N GLN A 363 10.59 2.36 1.53
CA GLN A 363 11.57 1.84 2.49
C GLN A 363 12.91 1.48 1.82
N HIS A 364 13.08 1.82 0.54
CA HIS A 364 14.28 1.53 -0.24
C HIS A 364 15.40 2.58 -0.10
N GLN A 365 15.60 3.14 1.09
CA GLN A 365 16.68 4.13 1.30
C GLN A 365 18.06 3.62 0.91
N ASN A 366 18.27 2.32 1.00
CA ASN A 366 19.53 1.66 0.64
C ASN A 366 19.67 1.36 -0.87
N LYS A 367 18.69 1.74 -1.69
CA LYS A 367 18.72 1.55 -3.17
C LYS A 367 19.01 2.82 -3.95
N ILE A 368 18.92 3.99 -3.31
CA ILE A 368 19.23 5.27 -3.93
C ILE A 368 20.25 5.97 -3.06
N HIS A 369 21.42 6.25 -3.62
CA HIS A 369 22.47 7.00 -2.95
C HIS A 369 22.84 8.21 -3.79
N GLN A 370 23.03 9.35 -3.16
CA GLN A 370 23.53 10.56 -3.80
C GLN A 370 24.73 11.09 -3.04
N LYS A 371 25.77 11.47 -3.78
CA LYS A 371 26.94 12.17 -3.25
C LYS A 371 27.48 13.11 -4.31
N GLY A 372 27.69 14.38 -3.93
CA GLY A 372 28.12 15.41 -4.88
C GLY A 372 27.19 15.48 -6.09
N ASN A 373 27.76 15.53 -7.29
CA ASN A 373 27.01 15.58 -8.54
C ASN A 373 26.66 14.19 -9.10
N TYR A 374 26.74 13.15 -8.28
CA TYR A 374 26.50 11.77 -8.71
C TYR A 374 25.40 11.12 -7.88
N PHE A 375 24.60 10.30 -8.54
CA PHE A 375 23.60 9.47 -7.87
C PHE A 375 23.60 8.05 -8.44
N LEU A 376 23.25 7.12 -7.58
CA LEU A 376 23.24 5.69 -7.85
C LEU A 376 21.82 5.18 -7.75
N PHE A 377 21.38 4.47 -8.79
CA PHE A 377 20.13 3.72 -8.79
C PHE A 377 20.42 2.22 -8.75
N THR A 378 19.70 1.54 -7.86
CA THR A 378 19.85 0.10 -7.65
C THR A 378 18.64 -0.63 -8.20
N TYR A 379 18.89 -1.63 -9.02
CA TYR A 379 17.88 -2.54 -9.55
C TYR A 379 18.12 -3.94 -9.00
N ARG A 380 17.42 -4.95 -9.54
CA ARG A 380 17.47 -6.32 -9.00
C ARG A 380 18.88 -6.89 -9.04
N ASP A 381 19.53 -6.82 -10.19
CA ASP A 381 20.79 -7.50 -10.53
C ASP A 381 21.82 -6.55 -11.14
N TYR A 382 21.58 -5.23 -11.07
CA TYR A 382 22.51 -4.23 -11.57
C TYR A 382 22.32 -2.88 -10.87
N ILE A 383 23.34 -2.04 -10.95
CA ILE A 383 23.32 -0.64 -10.55
C ILE A 383 23.62 0.28 -11.73
N GLU A 384 23.09 1.49 -11.66
CA GLU A 384 23.38 2.56 -12.61
C GLU A 384 23.93 3.79 -11.88
N LEU A 385 25.11 4.23 -12.26
CA LEU A 385 25.72 5.47 -11.79
C LEU A 385 25.40 6.58 -12.78
N TRP A 386 24.85 7.67 -12.28
CA TRP A 386 24.45 8.83 -13.07
C TRP A 386 25.15 10.09 -12.61
N SER A 387 25.36 11.01 -13.54
CA SER A 387 25.74 12.39 -13.27
C SER A 387 24.51 13.29 -13.32
N ILE A 388 24.44 14.23 -12.38
CA ILE A 388 23.42 15.27 -12.37
C ILE A 388 23.67 16.22 -13.55
N GLY A 389 22.57 16.69 -14.12
CA GLY A 389 22.61 17.71 -15.17
C GLY A 389 23.19 19.03 -14.67
N LYS A 390 23.74 19.84 -15.58
CA LYS A 390 24.23 21.18 -15.27
C LYS A 390 23.18 22.21 -15.72
N GLU A 391 22.97 23.25 -14.92
CA GLU A 391 22.02 24.33 -15.20
C GLU A 391 22.51 25.19 -16.37
N GLY A 392 21.62 25.53 -17.31
CA GLY A 392 21.91 26.33 -18.50
C GLY A 392 21.16 27.65 -18.60
N GLY A 393 20.45 28.05 -17.54
CA GLY A 393 19.64 29.27 -17.50
C GLY A 393 18.15 29.01 -17.70
N VAL A 394 17.39 30.04 -18.04
CA VAL A 394 15.92 30.01 -18.21
C VAL A 394 15.59 30.32 -19.68
N ASN A 395 14.68 29.58 -20.30
CA ASN A 395 14.21 29.86 -21.66
C ASN A 395 13.31 31.10 -21.70
N GLU A 396 12.99 31.59 -22.91
CA GLU A 396 12.09 32.74 -23.13
C GLU A 396 10.67 32.53 -22.54
N ASN A 397 10.28 31.27 -22.28
CA ASN A 397 9.00 30.91 -21.67
C ASN A 397 9.05 30.83 -20.13
N GLY A 398 10.20 31.11 -19.50
CA GLY A 398 10.37 31.02 -18.05
C GLY A 398 10.63 29.62 -17.51
N GLU A 399 10.97 28.65 -18.36
CA GLU A 399 11.33 27.28 -17.95
C GLU A 399 12.85 27.12 -17.83
N ASP A 400 13.32 26.47 -16.75
CA ASP A 400 14.74 26.16 -16.54
C ASP A 400 15.27 25.20 -17.62
N ILE A 401 16.27 25.64 -18.38
CA ILE A 401 17.02 24.81 -19.33
C ILE A 401 18.20 24.20 -18.59
N LEU A 402 18.44 22.90 -18.83
CA LEU A 402 19.70 22.25 -18.45
C LEU A 402 20.74 22.46 -19.57
N GLU A 403 21.89 23.06 -19.24
CA GLU A 403 23.08 23.11 -20.11
C GLU A 403 23.55 21.69 -20.47
N ARG A 404 23.44 20.77 -19.51
CA ARG A 404 23.76 19.36 -19.68
C ARG A 404 22.66 18.50 -19.08
N ALA A 405 22.07 17.64 -19.89
CA ALA A 405 21.12 16.63 -19.41
C ALA A 405 21.82 15.62 -18.47
N PRO A 406 21.10 15.02 -17.51
CA PRO A 406 21.65 13.95 -16.68
C PRO A 406 22.11 12.78 -17.57
N LYS A 407 23.32 12.25 -17.30
CA LYS A 407 23.93 11.19 -18.11
C LYS A 407 24.22 9.96 -17.26
N ASN A 408 23.79 8.79 -17.74
CA ASN A 408 24.20 7.50 -17.20
C ASN A 408 25.67 7.28 -17.56
N LEU A 409 26.52 7.17 -16.55
CA LEU A 409 27.97 7.02 -16.70
C LEU A 409 28.35 5.55 -16.84
N VAL A 410 27.78 4.70 -15.98
CA VAL A 410 28.14 3.28 -15.87
C VAL A 410 26.95 2.48 -15.42
N GLN A 411 26.79 1.30 -16.04
CA GLN A 411 25.96 0.23 -15.52
C GLN A 411 26.84 -0.95 -15.08
N ILE A 412 26.74 -1.37 -13.82
CA ILE A 412 27.47 -2.53 -13.28
C ILE A 412 26.44 -3.64 -13.01
N LYS A 413 26.60 -4.80 -13.66
CA LYS A 413 25.77 -5.98 -13.46
C LYS A 413 26.42 -6.95 -12.49
N THR A 414 25.62 -7.61 -11.66
CA THR A 414 26.10 -8.66 -10.76
C THR A 414 26.49 -9.91 -11.53
N LYS A 415 27.38 -10.72 -10.94
CA LYS A 415 27.67 -12.06 -11.46
C LYS A 415 26.49 -12.99 -11.15
N HIS A 416 26.22 -13.94 -12.05
CA HIS A 416 25.15 -14.94 -11.89
C HIS A 416 23.75 -14.36 -11.62
N GLN A 417 23.49 -13.11 -12.01
CA GLN A 417 22.23 -12.40 -11.74
C GLN A 417 21.89 -12.37 -10.23
N ALA A 418 22.93 -12.34 -9.38
CA ALA A 418 22.76 -12.21 -7.94
C ALA A 418 21.97 -10.95 -7.61
N ARG A 419 21.07 -11.06 -6.63
CA ARG A 419 20.20 -9.95 -6.27
C ARG A 419 20.94 -8.99 -5.34
N ILE A 420 20.86 -7.70 -5.64
CA ILE A 420 21.45 -6.63 -4.84
C ILE A 420 20.49 -6.27 -3.71
N ASP A 421 20.98 -6.33 -2.47
CA ASP A 421 20.21 -6.00 -1.27
C ASP A 421 20.47 -4.57 -0.79
N THR A 422 21.74 -4.14 -0.81
CA THR A 422 22.14 -2.80 -0.37
C THR A 422 23.36 -2.31 -1.13
N VAL A 423 23.49 -0.99 -1.24
CA VAL A 423 24.68 -0.33 -1.78
C VAL A 423 25.14 0.78 -0.86
N GLY A 424 26.35 1.26 -1.08
CA GLY A 424 26.87 2.48 -0.50
C GLY A 424 27.82 3.16 -1.49
N MET A 425 27.94 4.48 -1.39
CA MET A 425 28.80 5.27 -2.28
C MET A 425 29.53 6.36 -1.49
N ILE A 426 30.80 6.56 -1.79
CA ILE A 426 31.60 7.71 -1.32
C ILE A 426 32.48 8.25 -2.45
N ILE A 427 32.76 9.55 -2.39
CA ILE A 427 33.70 10.23 -3.29
C ILE A 427 34.98 10.48 -2.51
N LYS A 428 36.14 10.13 -3.11
CA LYS A 428 37.46 10.41 -2.55
C LYS A 428 38.27 11.16 -3.60
N LYS A 429 38.87 12.28 -3.18
CA LYS A 429 39.77 13.07 -4.03
C LYS A 429 41.22 12.61 -3.77
N ILE A 430 41.92 12.16 -4.81
CA ILE A 430 43.32 11.71 -4.73
C ILE A 430 44.09 12.42 -5.83
N LYS A 431 45.14 13.18 -5.46
CA LYS A 431 46.00 13.90 -6.41
C LYS A 431 45.22 14.72 -7.45
N ASP A 432 44.22 15.44 -6.98
CA ASP A 432 43.27 16.25 -7.77
C ASP A 432 42.25 15.54 -8.66
N GLU A 433 42.32 14.22 -8.80
CA GLU A 433 41.27 13.43 -9.46
C GLU A 433 40.20 12.96 -8.46
N GLU A 434 38.93 13.09 -8.83
CA GLU A 434 37.82 12.49 -8.10
C GLU A 434 37.68 11.00 -8.46
N GLN A 435 37.56 10.17 -7.43
CA GLN A 435 37.29 8.74 -7.57
C GLN A 435 36.03 8.38 -6.79
N ILE A 436 35.15 7.59 -7.40
CA ILE A 436 33.94 7.09 -6.75
C ILE A 436 34.20 5.66 -6.28
N ILE A 437 34.00 5.41 -4.99
CA ILE A 437 34.04 4.08 -4.40
C ILE A 437 32.60 3.62 -4.18
N ILE A 438 32.25 2.46 -4.72
CA ILE A 438 30.95 1.83 -4.55
C ILE A 438 31.13 0.49 -3.85
N ALA A 439 30.37 0.28 -2.78
CA ALA A 439 30.24 -1.03 -2.13
C ALA A 439 28.84 -1.58 -2.37
N MET A 440 28.75 -2.83 -2.82
CA MET A 440 27.52 -3.52 -3.17
C MET A 440 27.43 -4.82 -2.39
N GLY A 441 26.37 -4.97 -1.59
CA GLY A 441 26.01 -6.22 -0.93
C GLY A 441 24.94 -6.94 -1.73
N ASP A 442 25.23 -8.16 -2.15
CA ASP A 442 24.30 -9.05 -2.83
C ASP A 442 24.15 -10.39 -2.07
N THR A 443 23.36 -11.31 -2.62
CA THR A 443 23.14 -12.64 -2.04
C THR A 443 24.39 -13.53 -1.97
N ILE A 444 25.46 -13.18 -2.70
CA ILE A 444 26.72 -13.94 -2.76
C ILE A 444 27.76 -13.34 -1.81
N GLY A 445 27.78 -12.02 -1.62
CA GLY A 445 28.67 -11.35 -0.68
C GLY A 445 28.79 -9.84 -0.87
N LEU A 446 29.96 -9.32 -0.47
CA LEU A 446 30.29 -7.89 -0.56
C LEU A 446 31.28 -7.64 -1.70
N HIS A 447 30.92 -6.75 -2.61
CA HIS A 447 31.73 -6.35 -3.75
C HIS A 447 32.08 -4.87 -3.65
N VAL A 448 33.35 -4.51 -3.81
CA VAL A 448 33.82 -3.12 -3.78
C VAL A 448 34.44 -2.76 -5.13
N TYR A 449 33.94 -1.68 -5.74
CA TYR A 449 34.38 -1.14 -7.02
C TYR A 449 34.93 0.27 -6.84
N VAL A 450 35.94 0.62 -7.63
CA VAL A 450 36.43 1.98 -7.77
C VAL A 450 36.34 2.44 -9.21
N ILE A 451 35.76 3.63 -9.36
CA ILE A 451 35.50 4.28 -10.63
C ILE A 451 36.40 5.51 -10.72
N GLN A 452 37.19 5.57 -11.78
CA GLN A 452 38.17 6.62 -12.09
C GLN A 452 37.92 7.15 -13.51
N GLY A 453 38.49 8.30 -13.85
CA GLY A 453 38.26 8.94 -15.15
C GLY A 453 36.86 9.54 -15.28
N LEU A 454 36.45 10.32 -14.28
CA LEU A 454 35.15 11.00 -14.26
C LEU A 454 35.11 12.27 -15.13
N ASP A 455 36.27 12.74 -15.59
CA ASP A 455 36.38 13.91 -16.44
C ASP A 455 35.87 13.60 -17.86
N PRO A 456 35.16 14.54 -18.51
CA PRO A 456 34.57 14.31 -19.83
C PRO A 456 35.56 13.89 -20.93
N GLN A 457 36.83 14.26 -20.77
CA GLN A 457 37.91 13.96 -21.71
C GLN A 457 38.65 12.64 -21.40
N SER A 458 38.41 12.06 -20.23
CA SER A 458 39.07 10.83 -19.77
C SER A 458 38.21 9.60 -20.04
N GLN A 459 38.86 8.45 -20.27
CA GLN A 459 38.15 7.18 -20.38
C GLN A 459 37.78 6.67 -18.97
N LEU A 460 36.50 6.39 -18.78
CA LEU A 460 35.98 5.95 -17.50
C LEU A 460 36.38 4.49 -17.25
N ASN A 461 37.08 4.26 -16.14
CA ASN A 461 37.60 2.94 -15.74
C ASN A 461 36.90 2.45 -14.48
N VAL A 462 36.35 1.23 -14.54
CA VAL A 462 35.70 0.54 -13.42
C VAL A 462 36.58 -0.62 -12.98
N THR A 463 37.13 -0.53 -11.78
CA THR A 463 38.06 -1.52 -11.23
C THR A 463 37.44 -2.24 -10.02
N PRO A 464 37.27 -3.57 -10.05
CA PRO A 464 36.89 -4.33 -8.86
C PRO A 464 38.10 -4.43 -7.94
N ILE A 465 38.00 -3.92 -6.70
CA ILE A 465 39.11 -3.95 -5.75
C ILE A 465 39.14 -5.27 -5.00
N LYS A 466 38.02 -5.63 -4.37
CA LYS A 466 37.94 -6.81 -3.51
C LYS A 466 36.51 -7.32 -3.47
N THR A 467 36.38 -8.63 -3.59
CA THR A 467 35.15 -9.36 -3.36
C THR A 467 35.34 -10.20 -2.11
N TYR A 468 34.51 -9.99 -1.11
CA TYR A 468 34.38 -10.88 0.04
C TYR A 468 33.22 -11.81 -0.27
N SER A 469 33.52 -13.01 -0.79
CA SER A 469 32.51 -14.02 -1.11
C SER A 469 32.29 -14.97 0.07
N ASN A 470 31.07 -15.48 0.15
CA ASN A 470 30.68 -16.46 1.18
C ASN A 470 31.29 -17.86 0.96
N GLU A 471 31.89 -18.15 -0.21
CA GLU A 471 32.31 -19.49 -0.62
C GLU A 471 33.81 -19.80 -0.40
N GLN A 472 34.65 -18.83 -0.05
CA GLN A 472 36.09 -19.08 0.15
C GLN A 472 36.44 -19.39 1.61
N ASN A 473 36.75 -20.67 1.89
CA ASN A 473 37.45 -21.16 3.09
C ASN A 473 38.90 -20.67 3.14
N VAL A 474 39.11 -19.35 3.18
CA VAL A 474 40.42 -18.75 3.40
C VAL A 474 40.41 -18.11 4.77
N GLU A 475 41.38 -18.48 5.59
CA GLU A 475 41.67 -17.93 6.91
C GLU A 475 41.62 -16.39 6.91
N GLN A 476 40.44 -15.84 7.26
CA GLN A 476 40.15 -14.58 7.97
C GLN A 476 38.64 -14.25 7.80
N SER A 477 37.83 -14.98 8.56
CA SER A 477 36.58 -14.52 9.22
C SER A 477 35.47 -13.85 8.38
N PHE A 478 35.16 -14.40 7.21
CA PHE A 478 33.83 -14.27 6.56
C PHE A 478 33.09 -15.61 6.43
N SER A 479 33.45 -16.59 7.26
CA SER A 479 32.91 -17.95 7.19
C SER A 479 31.57 -18.07 7.94
N SER A 480 30.47 -17.85 7.22
CA SER A 480 29.13 -18.46 7.35
C SER A 480 28.06 -17.47 6.92
N ILE A 481 27.79 -17.42 5.60
CA ILE A 481 26.62 -16.83 4.91
C ILE A 481 25.85 -15.82 5.75
N ILE A 482 26.29 -14.55 5.76
CA ILE A 482 25.55 -13.48 6.41
C ILE A 482 25.10 -12.44 5.38
N ASN A 483 23.78 -12.30 5.23
CA ASN A 483 23.18 -11.32 4.34
C ASN A 483 23.47 -9.91 4.87
N ILE A 484 23.96 -9.02 4.00
CA ILE A 484 24.24 -7.64 4.35
C ILE A 484 22.94 -6.83 4.20
N ILE A 485 22.50 -6.22 5.29
CA ILE A 485 21.24 -5.47 5.35
C ILE A 485 21.46 -4.01 4.96
N GLN A 486 22.58 -3.42 5.39
CA GLN A 486 22.85 -1.99 5.21
C GLN A 486 24.35 -1.74 5.08
N LEU A 487 24.71 -0.84 4.15
CA LEU A 487 26.06 -0.33 3.96
C LEU A 487 26.12 1.18 4.21
N ARG A 488 27.17 1.62 4.91
CA ARG A 488 27.48 3.05 5.12
C ARG A 488 28.98 3.28 5.05
N PHE A 489 29.37 4.44 4.56
CA PHE A 489 30.75 4.90 4.53
C PHE A 489 30.94 6.04 5.51
N ASN A 490 32.10 6.07 6.18
CA ASN A 490 32.67 7.32 6.67
C ASN A 490 33.87 7.69 5.78
N SER A 491 34.64 8.73 6.13
CA SER A 491 35.78 9.20 5.34
C SER A 491 36.92 8.18 5.15
N SER A 492 37.02 7.17 6.03
CA SER A 492 38.15 6.24 6.06
C SER A 492 37.78 4.76 5.94
N SER A 493 36.51 4.41 6.16
CA SER A 493 36.06 3.06 6.47
C SER A 493 34.67 2.78 5.90
N LEU A 494 34.46 1.52 5.54
CA LEU A 494 33.18 0.96 5.11
C LEU A 494 32.61 0.10 6.25
N PHE A 495 31.32 0.29 6.54
CA PHE A 495 30.59 -0.47 7.54
C PHE A 495 29.49 -1.30 6.88
N ALA A 496 29.39 -2.56 7.26
CA ALA A 496 28.39 -3.50 6.77
C ALA A 496 27.64 -4.15 7.94
N LEU A 497 26.35 -3.84 8.08
CA LEU A 497 25.47 -4.49 9.04
C LEU A 497 24.91 -5.77 8.42
N THR A 498 24.95 -6.85 9.19
CA THR A 498 24.55 -8.17 8.73
C THR A 498 23.28 -8.69 9.42
N SER A 499 22.64 -9.71 8.84
CA SER A 499 21.40 -10.30 9.38
C SER A 499 21.53 -10.90 10.78
N ARG A 500 22.75 -11.23 11.21
CA ARG A 500 23.06 -11.68 12.57
C ARG A 500 23.31 -10.53 13.56
N SER A 501 22.96 -9.29 13.19
CA SER A 501 23.18 -8.10 14.03
C SER A 501 24.66 -7.88 14.37
N GLN A 502 25.55 -8.20 13.44
CA GLN A 502 26.99 -7.91 13.54
C GLN A 502 27.36 -6.81 12.54
N LEU A 503 28.17 -5.85 13.00
CA LEU A 503 28.65 -4.74 12.19
C LEU A 503 30.13 -4.95 11.85
N TYR A 504 30.41 -5.17 10.57
CA TYR A 504 31.75 -5.36 10.04
C TYR A 504 32.33 -4.01 9.61
N CYS A 505 33.54 -3.70 10.06
CA CYS A 505 34.26 -2.48 9.71
C CYS A 505 35.48 -2.80 8.85
N PHE A 506 35.53 -2.24 7.64
CA PHE A 506 36.64 -2.37 6.70
C PHE A 506 37.38 -1.03 6.55
N SER A 507 38.71 -1.06 6.58
CA SER A 507 39.50 0.12 6.20
C SER A 507 39.49 0.29 4.68
N LEU A 508 39.45 1.53 4.18
CA LEU A 508 39.56 1.84 2.74
C LEU A 508 41.03 1.93 2.29
N SER A 509 42.00 1.94 3.20
CA SER A 509 43.42 2.09 2.88
C SER A 509 44.28 1.45 3.99
N PRO A 510 44.73 0.18 3.85
CA PRO A 510 44.42 -0.79 2.80
C PRO A 510 43.03 -1.43 2.97
N TYR A 511 42.44 -1.96 1.89
CA TYR A 511 41.13 -2.64 1.88
C TYR A 511 41.16 -3.98 2.65
N LYS A 512 41.07 -3.88 3.97
CA LYS A 512 41.14 -5.02 4.92
C LYS A 512 40.06 -4.90 5.99
N LEU A 513 39.53 -6.06 6.40
CA LEU A 513 38.67 -6.14 7.58
C LEU A 513 39.47 -5.70 8.81
N ASN A 514 38.95 -4.70 9.52
CA ASN A 514 39.59 -4.11 10.69
C ASN A 514 39.03 -4.70 11.99
N ARG A 515 37.69 -4.73 12.12
CA ARG A 515 37.01 -5.20 13.33
C ARG A 515 35.59 -5.69 13.05
N ILE A 516 35.09 -6.58 13.89
CA ILE A 516 33.69 -7.01 13.98
C ILE A 516 33.13 -6.49 15.30
N ILE A 517 31.99 -5.82 15.25
CA ILE A 517 31.31 -5.26 16.42
C ILE A 517 30.02 -6.04 16.61
N SER A 518 29.87 -6.67 17.77
CA SER A 518 28.62 -7.33 18.16
C SER A 518 27.64 -6.26 18.61
N CYS A 519 26.52 -6.11 17.89
CA CYS A 519 25.45 -5.18 18.24
C CYS A 519 24.38 -5.87 19.10
N SER A 520 23.39 -5.10 19.56
CA SER A 520 22.20 -5.66 20.21
C SER A 520 21.56 -6.73 19.29
N PRO A 521 21.12 -7.88 19.83
CA PRO A 521 20.34 -8.84 19.06
C PRO A 521 19.17 -8.12 18.39
N SER A 522 18.94 -8.38 17.10
CA SER A 522 17.89 -7.74 16.29
C SER A 522 18.11 -6.27 15.90
N THR A 523 19.37 -5.84 15.79
CA THR A 523 19.71 -4.55 15.17
C THR A 523 19.20 -4.49 13.73
N LEU A 524 18.49 -3.41 13.38
CA LEU A 524 17.87 -3.21 12.06
C LEU A 524 18.46 -2.03 11.29
N LEU A 525 18.91 -1.00 11.99
CA LEU A 525 19.39 0.25 11.39
C LEU A 525 20.68 0.68 12.07
N PHE A 526 21.61 1.25 11.31
CA PHE A 526 22.74 1.96 11.88
C PHE A 526 23.06 3.23 11.10
N GLU A 527 23.72 4.17 11.76
CA GLU A 527 24.22 5.41 11.17
C GLU A 527 25.63 5.70 11.71
N VAL A 528 26.49 6.30 10.89
CA VAL A 528 27.91 6.50 11.22
C VAL A 528 28.31 7.95 10.99
N SER A 529 29.01 8.52 11.96
CA SER A 529 29.73 9.79 11.82
C SER A 529 31.24 9.57 11.91
N SER A 530 32.04 10.64 11.84
CA SER A 530 33.49 10.56 12.03
C SER A 530 33.88 10.09 13.45
N LYS A 531 33.07 10.41 14.46
CA LYS A 531 33.37 10.13 15.88
C LYS A 531 32.54 8.99 16.47
N TYR A 532 31.31 8.80 16.01
CA TYR A 532 30.32 7.91 16.66
C TYR A 532 29.64 6.97 15.66
N ILE A 533 29.20 5.83 16.16
CA ILE A 533 28.36 4.86 15.44
C ILE A 533 27.09 4.67 16.27
N ALA A 534 25.91 4.85 15.69
CA ALA A 534 24.64 4.58 16.35
C ALA A 534 23.98 3.36 15.71
N THR A 535 23.48 2.44 16.52
CA THR A 535 22.69 1.28 16.08
C THR A 535 21.34 1.29 16.75
N ALA A 536 20.28 0.97 16.01
CA ALA A 536 18.94 0.83 16.53
C ALA A 536 18.39 -0.59 16.29
N ASP A 537 17.78 -1.16 17.33
CA ASP A 537 17.11 -2.46 17.25
C ASP A 537 15.61 -2.34 16.95
N ARG A 538 14.98 -3.51 16.78
CA ARG A 538 13.54 -3.59 16.48
C ARG A 538 12.63 -3.10 17.58
N TYR A 539 13.11 -3.03 18.83
CA TYR A 539 12.33 -2.55 19.97
C TYR A 539 12.51 -1.05 20.20
N GLY A 540 13.31 -0.37 19.38
CA GLY A 540 13.54 1.07 19.46
C GLY A 540 14.69 1.48 20.38
N HIS A 541 15.50 0.52 20.87
CA HIS A 541 16.70 0.86 21.64
C HIS A 541 17.80 1.34 20.70
N VAL A 542 18.38 2.49 21.04
CA VAL A 542 19.50 3.07 20.28
C VAL A 542 20.75 3.03 21.15
N THR A 543 21.78 2.34 20.67
CA THR A 543 23.10 2.24 21.32
C THR A 543 24.12 3.02 20.52
N ILE A 544 24.93 3.85 21.20
CA ILE A 544 26.00 4.64 20.59
C ILE A 544 27.35 4.02 20.97
N TYR A 545 28.21 3.87 19.97
CA TYR A 545 29.59 3.40 20.08
C TYR A 545 30.56 4.49 19.65
N LEU A 546 31.76 4.49 20.23
CA LEU A 546 32.87 5.33 19.75
C LEU A 546 33.47 4.73 18.47
N ASN A 547 33.68 5.52 17.43
CA ASN A 547 34.26 5.06 16.18
C ASN A 547 35.75 4.68 16.31
N SER A 548 36.47 5.26 17.28
CA SER A 548 37.90 4.97 17.51
C SER A 548 38.15 3.64 18.23
N THR A 549 37.40 3.37 19.31
CA THR A 549 37.58 2.19 20.17
C THR A 549 36.54 1.11 19.93
N TYR A 550 35.42 1.43 19.28
CA TYR A 550 34.25 0.57 19.07
C TYR A 550 33.59 0.08 20.36
N ASN A 551 33.87 0.73 21.49
CA ASN A 551 33.21 0.47 22.77
C ASN A 551 31.89 1.23 22.84
N ILE A 552 30.94 0.67 23.59
CA ILE A 552 29.67 1.33 23.89
C ILE A 552 29.97 2.58 24.71
N LEU A 553 29.47 3.72 24.23
CA LEU A 553 29.54 5.00 24.92
C LEU A 553 28.32 5.19 25.82
N THR A 554 27.11 5.04 25.25
CA THR A 554 25.85 5.27 25.95
C THR A 554 24.69 4.59 25.23
N GLN A 555 23.56 4.44 25.91
CA GLN A 555 22.29 3.99 25.35
C GLN A 555 21.24 5.06 25.58
N LEU A 556 20.48 5.39 24.53
CA LEU A 556 19.42 6.38 24.62
C LEU A 556 18.25 5.81 25.45
N PRO A 557 17.45 6.69 26.10
CA PRO A 557 16.30 6.25 26.86
C PRO A 557 15.30 5.48 26.00
N GLN A 558 14.77 4.40 26.56
CA GLN A 558 13.91 3.45 25.86
C GLN A 558 12.67 4.13 25.27
N GLN A 559 12.44 3.88 23.98
CA GLN A 559 11.18 4.19 23.31
C GLN A 559 10.37 2.91 23.13
N THR A 560 9.05 3.07 22.93
CA THR A 560 8.13 1.94 22.74
C THR A 560 7.94 1.55 21.27
N TYR A 561 8.48 2.33 20.34
CA TYR A 561 8.30 2.19 18.90
C TYR A 561 9.66 2.00 18.22
N GLN A 562 9.69 1.27 17.10
CA GLN A 562 10.87 1.06 16.28
C GLN A 562 11.45 2.40 15.76
N CYS A 563 12.78 2.51 15.77
CA CYS A 563 13.49 3.61 15.13
C CYS A 563 13.50 3.42 13.61
N THR A 564 13.10 4.45 12.88
CA THR A 564 12.89 4.42 11.42
C THR A 564 13.94 5.19 10.64
N ALA A 565 14.53 6.23 11.24
CA ALA A 565 15.58 7.03 10.61
C ALA A 565 16.51 7.62 11.68
N MET A 566 17.78 7.76 11.36
CA MET A 566 18.78 8.39 12.21
C MET A 566 19.65 9.34 11.39
N SER A 567 20.08 10.45 12.00
CA SER A 567 20.99 11.39 11.36
C SER A 567 21.82 12.15 12.38
N TYR A 568 23.12 12.28 12.12
CA TYR A 568 24.04 13.06 12.95
C TYR A 568 24.09 14.53 12.52
N CYS A 569 24.16 15.42 13.49
CA CYS A 569 24.56 16.81 13.32
C CYS A 569 25.58 17.17 14.41
N ASN A 570 26.85 17.24 14.03
CA ASN A 570 27.96 17.37 14.97
C ASN A 570 27.92 16.25 16.02
N ASP A 571 27.89 16.59 17.32
CA ASP A 571 27.81 15.64 18.42
C ASP A 571 26.36 15.40 18.90
N ARG A 572 25.36 15.71 18.05
CA ARG A 572 23.94 15.43 18.29
C ARG A 572 23.43 14.35 17.33
N LEU A 573 22.57 13.47 17.83
CA LEU A 573 21.90 12.43 17.04
C LEU A 573 20.39 12.70 17.04
N ALA A 574 19.79 12.85 15.86
CA ALA A 574 18.34 12.80 15.71
C ALA A 574 17.87 11.38 15.34
N CYS A 575 16.80 10.95 15.99
CA CYS A 575 16.10 9.70 15.76
C CYS A 575 14.62 9.99 15.46
N ALA A 576 14.09 9.40 14.38
CA ALA A 576 12.67 9.32 14.12
C ALA A 576 12.15 7.92 14.45
N TYR A 577 10.98 7.83 15.07
CA TYR A 577 10.33 6.57 15.40
C TYR A 577 9.05 6.35 14.60
N ALA A 578 8.56 5.11 14.57
CA ALA A 578 7.42 4.69 13.74
C ALA A 578 6.13 5.48 14.01
N ASN A 579 5.93 5.97 15.23
CA ASN A 579 4.83 6.83 15.64
C ASN A 579 5.00 8.31 15.20
N ARG A 580 6.03 8.63 14.41
CA ARG A 580 6.46 9.97 13.99
C ARG A 580 7.02 10.86 15.12
N SER A 581 7.36 10.30 16.29
CA SER A 581 8.12 11.05 17.29
C SER A 581 9.54 11.32 16.81
N LEU A 582 10.03 12.53 17.08
CA LEU A 582 11.40 12.97 16.78
C LEU A 582 12.09 13.27 18.09
N ILE A 583 13.26 12.67 18.28
CA ILE A 583 14.10 12.85 19.46
C ILE A 583 15.47 13.24 18.96
N GLU A 584 16.00 14.35 19.46
CA GLU A 584 17.40 14.71 19.34
C GLU A 584 18.09 14.56 20.70
N TYR A 585 19.21 13.87 20.68
CA TYR A 585 20.03 13.57 21.85
C TYR A 585 21.41 14.20 21.70
N ASP A 586 21.86 14.92 22.72
CA ASP A 586 23.21 15.45 22.81
C ASP A 586 24.13 14.39 23.43
N ILE A 587 25.12 13.94 22.66
CA ILE A 587 25.97 12.81 23.04
C ILE A 587 27.02 13.24 24.06
N GLN A 588 27.49 14.50 24.02
CA GLN A 588 28.48 15.00 24.97
C GLN A 588 27.86 15.24 26.34
N GLN A 589 26.66 15.84 26.36
CA GLN A 589 25.96 16.14 27.61
C GLN A 589 25.17 14.93 28.15
N ASN A 590 25.02 13.88 27.34
CA ASN A 590 24.27 12.66 27.67
C ASN A 590 22.82 12.97 28.11
N GLU A 591 22.18 13.91 27.42
CA GLU A 591 20.80 14.33 27.69
C GLU A 591 20.04 14.65 26.40
N TYR A 592 18.70 14.74 26.49
CA TYR A 592 17.89 15.26 25.40
C TYR A 592 18.27 16.71 25.10
N SER A 593 18.35 17.07 23.81
CA SER A 593 18.63 18.45 23.45
C SER A 593 17.52 19.39 23.95
N ASP A 594 17.87 20.67 24.13
CA ASP A 594 16.91 21.71 24.50
C ASP A 594 15.73 21.81 23.54
N TRP A 595 15.98 21.51 22.26
CA TRP A 595 14.94 21.46 21.24
C TRP A 595 13.97 20.30 21.51
N THR A 596 14.46 19.09 21.79
CA THR A 596 13.63 17.92 22.12
C THR A 596 12.77 18.16 23.36
N ARG A 597 13.34 18.74 24.42
CA ARG A 597 12.61 19.09 25.65
C ARG A 597 11.42 20.02 25.36
N LYS A 598 11.60 20.99 24.46
CA LYS A 598 10.53 21.91 24.02
C LYS A 598 9.56 21.24 23.03
N TYR A 599 10.06 20.36 22.16
CA TYR A 599 9.31 19.62 21.15
C TYR A 599 8.26 18.70 21.76
N LEU A 600 8.66 17.85 22.72
CA LEU A 600 7.80 16.83 23.33
C LEU A 600 6.52 17.42 23.95
N VAL A 601 6.56 18.68 24.41
CA VAL A 601 5.43 19.36 25.04
C VAL A 601 4.53 20.10 24.03
N ARG A 602 5.09 20.60 22.92
CA ARG A 602 4.41 21.60 22.07
C ARG A 602 4.09 21.14 20.64
N MET A 603 4.43 19.91 20.27
CA MET A 603 4.15 19.44 18.91
C MET A 603 2.65 19.40 18.60
N PRO A 604 2.20 19.90 17.43
CA PRO A 604 0.79 19.86 17.09
C PRO A 604 0.26 18.44 16.87
N LEU A 605 -0.96 18.16 17.34
CA LEU A 605 -1.60 16.84 17.22
C LEU A 605 -1.72 16.37 15.76
N GLN A 606 -1.84 17.31 14.83
CA GLN A 606 -1.91 17.01 13.40
C GLN A 606 -0.65 16.32 12.87
N TRP A 607 0.53 16.58 13.45
CA TRP A 607 1.78 15.90 13.10
C TRP A 607 1.70 14.39 13.31
N PHE A 608 1.10 13.98 14.43
CA PHE A 608 0.91 12.58 14.80
C PHE A 608 -0.33 11.98 14.12
N SER A 609 -1.26 12.78 13.62
CA SER A 609 -2.47 12.28 12.94
C SER A 609 -2.16 11.51 11.65
N GLU A 610 -1.02 11.81 11.04
CA GLU A 610 -0.54 11.22 9.80
C GLU A 610 -0.12 9.76 9.99
N ARG A 611 -0.40 8.92 9.00
CA ARG A 611 -0.31 7.45 9.11
C ARG A 611 0.96 6.86 8.50
N SER A 612 1.71 7.65 7.73
CA SER A 612 3.01 7.25 7.16
C SER A 612 4.12 7.45 8.21
N PRO A 613 5.01 6.47 8.42
CA PRO A 613 6.20 6.66 9.23
C PRO A 613 7.16 7.61 8.51
N ILE A 614 8.02 8.26 9.28
CA ILE A 614 9.14 9.03 8.75
C ILE A 614 10.11 8.03 8.16
N ILE A 615 10.51 8.24 6.90
CA ILE A 615 11.46 7.35 6.25
C ILE A 615 12.87 7.87 6.45
N ASN A 616 13.13 9.17 6.25
CA ASN A 616 14.49 9.74 6.31
C ASN A 616 14.56 11.03 7.12
N LEU A 617 15.77 11.32 7.62
CA LEU A 617 16.15 12.56 8.28
C LEU A 617 17.52 13.02 7.78
N PHE A 618 17.67 14.32 7.53
CA PHE A 618 18.99 14.92 7.39
C PHE A 618 18.98 16.39 7.78
N TYR A 619 20.18 16.92 8.04
CA TYR A 619 20.39 18.32 8.40
C TYR A 619 20.93 19.12 7.22
N ASP A 620 20.51 20.38 7.14
CA ASP A 620 21.16 21.40 6.31
C ASP A 620 22.30 22.08 7.07
N THR A 621 23.20 22.71 6.31
CA THR A 621 24.26 23.63 6.75
C THR A 621 23.79 24.71 7.72
N LYS A 622 22.52 25.14 7.62
CA LYS A 622 21.88 26.14 8.50
C LYS A 622 21.13 25.51 9.68
N ASP A 623 21.44 24.26 10.03
CA ASP A 623 20.86 23.54 11.17
C ASP A 623 19.34 23.27 11.04
N LYS A 624 18.76 23.39 9.83
CA LYS A 624 17.38 23.02 9.53
C LYS A 624 17.26 21.50 9.42
N LEU A 625 16.22 20.92 10.02
CA LEU A 625 15.96 19.48 9.98
C LEU A 625 14.97 19.17 8.86
N PHE A 626 15.40 18.38 7.87
CA PHE A 626 14.56 17.84 6.82
C PHE A 626 13.99 16.51 7.27
N VAL A 627 12.67 16.39 7.22
CA VAL A 627 11.92 15.20 7.61
C VAL A 627 11.14 14.71 6.40
N ILE A 628 11.45 13.50 5.97
CA ILE A 628 10.85 12.92 4.76
C ILE A 628 9.97 11.75 5.17
N ASP A 629 8.74 11.76 4.69
CA ASP A 629 7.89 10.57 4.66
C ASP A 629 7.56 10.19 3.21
N SER A 630 6.77 9.13 3.04
CA SER A 630 6.39 8.64 1.71
C SER A 630 5.50 9.58 0.91
N THR A 631 4.89 10.57 1.55
CA THR A 631 3.80 11.38 1.02
C THR A 631 4.16 12.85 0.83
N TYR A 632 5.00 13.41 1.68
CA TYR A 632 5.40 14.82 1.62
C TYR A 632 6.74 15.06 2.32
N LEU A 633 7.32 16.21 2.04
CA LEU A 633 8.55 16.70 2.66
C LEU A 633 8.19 17.72 3.74
N SER A 634 8.81 17.63 4.92
CA SER A 634 8.69 18.65 5.97
C SER A 634 10.05 19.23 6.32
N ILE A 635 10.11 20.53 6.61
CA ILE A 635 11.30 21.26 7.04
C ILE A 635 10.99 21.89 8.40
N ILE A 636 11.83 21.58 9.39
CA ILE A 636 11.70 22.11 10.75
C ILE A 636 12.82 23.09 11.03
N GLU A 637 12.44 24.34 11.27
CA GLU A 637 13.34 25.43 11.66
C GLU A 637 13.43 25.51 13.18
N ARG A 638 14.50 24.93 13.73
CA ARG A 638 14.63 24.70 15.18
C ARG A 638 14.84 25.95 16.02
N GLY A 639 15.35 27.03 15.42
CA GLY A 639 15.56 28.32 16.09
C GLY A 639 14.27 29.13 16.32
N LYS A 640 13.14 28.71 15.74
CA LYS A 640 11.85 29.40 15.86
C LYS A 640 10.99 28.78 16.97
N LYS A 641 10.14 29.60 17.61
CA LYS A 641 9.24 29.14 18.67
C LYS A 641 8.22 28.14 18.12
N MET A 642 8.15 26.96 18.74
CA MET A 642 7.22 25.88 18.35
C MET A 642 5.75 26.36 18.38
N PRO A 643 4.90 25.85 17.46
CA PRO A 643 3.48 26.20 17.43
C PRO A 643 2.79 25.65 18.69
N GLY A 644 1.57 26.13 18.99
CA GLY A 644 0.75 25.49 20.02
C GLY A 644 0.21 24.12 19.57
N THR A 645 -0.13 23.24 20.50
CA THR A 645 -0.57 21.84 20.26
C THR A 645 -1.78 21.71 19.32
N TYR A 646 -2.66 22.72 19.27
CA TYR A 646 -3.86 22.74 18.43
C TYR A 646 -3.68 23.51 17.11
N THR A 647 -2.47 23.98 16.80
CA THR A 647 -2.20 24.73 15.58
C THR A 647 -2.28 23.81 14.36
N LYS A 648 -3.03 24.21 13.34
CA LYS A 648 -3.03 23.49 12.05
C LYS A 648 -1.71 23.75 11.34
N ILE A 649 -0.95 22.69 11.08
CA ILE A 649 0.32 22.77 10.33
C ILE A 649 0.05 22.77 8.82
N PHE A 650 -1.06 22.15 8.41
CA PHE A 650 -1.42 22.00 7.00
C PHE A 650 -2.51 22.99 6.60
N ASN A 651 -2.15 24.25 6.41
CA ASN A 651 -3.04 25.24 5.81
C ASN A 651 -2.59 25.52 4.37
N ASN A 652 -3.54 25.52 3.42
CA ASN A 652 -3.34 25.94 2.03
C ASN A 652 -3.15 27.46 1.88
N THR A 653 -3.22 28.22 2.97
CA THR A 653 -3.07 29.66 2.97
C THR A 653 -1.63 30.04 3.32
N ASN A 654 -1.04 30.91 2.50
CA ASN A 654 0.32 31.47 2.59
C ASN A 654 0.63 32.25 3.90
N GLN A 655 0.41 31.66 5.07
CA GLN A 655 0.89 32.22 6.35
C GLN A 655 2.27 31.65 6.66
N ILE A 656 3.27 32.53 6.56
CA ILE A 656 4.71 32.21 6.45
C ILE A 656 5.41 32.07 7.82
N SER A 657 4.71 32.09 8.95
CA SER A 657 5.35 32.14 10.28
C SER A 657 5.29 30.86 11.11
N SER A 658 5.07 29.69 10.53
CA SER A 658 5.21 28.42 11.25
C SER A 658 6.66 27.91 11.24
N PRO A 659 7.20 27.38 12.36
CA PRO A 659 8.53 26.74 12.42
C PRO A 659 8.58 25.40 11.66
N ILE A 660 7.42 24.84 11.33
CA ILE A 660 7.27 23.60 10.57
C ILE A 660 6.67 23.99 9.22
N HIS A 661 7.40 23.72 8.15
CA HIS A 661 6.96 23.93 6.77
C HIS A 661 6.70 22.57 6.14
N VAL A 662 5.49 22.36 5.62
CA VAL A 662 5.12 21.10 4.96
C VAL A 662 4.90 21.32 3.47
N CYS A 663 5.67 20.62 2.65
CA CYS A 663 5.60 20.66 1.19
C CYS A 663 4.83 19.44 0.66
N LYS A 664 3.60 19.67 0.20
CA LYS A 664 2.73 18.65 -0.43
C LYS A 664 2.82 18.63 -1.97
N GLN A 665 3.66 19.49 -2.55
CA GLN A 665 3.86 19.56 -4.00
C GLN A 665 4.48 18.26 -4.53
N PHE A 666 5.44 17.72 -3.78
CA PHE A 666 6.10 16.45 -4.08
C PHE A 666 5.36 15.29 -3.41
N LYS A 667 5.19 14.19 -4.14
CA LYS A 667 4.44 13.00 -3.70
C LYS A 667 5.16 11.74 -4.14
N TYR A 668 5.01 10.66 -3.36
CA TYR A 668 5.69 9.38 -3.62
C TYR A 668 7.22 9.53 -3.61
N LEU A 669 7.70 10.23 -2.59
CA LEU A 669 9.11 10.52 -2.37
C LEU A 669 9.86 9.23 -2.04
N LEU A 670 10.94 8.98 -2.77
CA LEU A 670 11.86 7.85 -2.51
C LEU A 670 13.13 8.32 -1.83
N HIS A 671 13.67 9.44 -2.29
CA HIS A 671 14.91 10.00 -1.77
C HIS A 671 14.88 11.52 -1.91
N VAL A 672 15.34 12.20 -0.87
CA VAL A 672 15.57 13.65 -0.86
C VAL A 672 16.90 13.88 -0.19
N THR A 673 17.69 14.80 -0.72
CA THR A 673 19.04 15.14 -0.23
C THR A 673 19.43 16.54 -0.69
N LEU A 674 20.42 17.14 -0.04
CA LEU A 674 21.02 18.41 -0.43
C LEU A 674 22.18 18.16 -1.39
N LEU A 675 22.19 18.88 -2.52
CA LEU A 675 23.33 18.95 -3.42
C LEU A 675 24.28 20.08 -2.99
N SER A 676 23.69 21.21 -2.60
CA SER A 676 24.38 22.39 -2.08
C SER A 676 23.53 23.08 -1.01
N SER A 677 24.03 24.17 -0.44
CA SER A 677 23.28 24.99 0.52
C SER A 677 21.99 25.61 -0.04
N THR A 678 21.82 25.60 -1.37
CA THR A 678 20.67 26.20 -2.07
C THR A 678 20.01 25.27 -3.08
N SER A 679 20.42 24.00 -3.18
CA SER A 679 19.85 23.05 -4.13
C SER A 679 19.55 21.67 -3.54
N LEU A 680 18.37 21.14 -3.90
CA LEU A 680 17.84 19.85 -3.47
C LEU A 680 17.77 18.88 -4.65
N PHE A 681 17.99 17.61 -4.37
CA PHE A 681 17.75 16.51 -5.30
C PHE A 681 16.62 15.64 -4.77
N ILE A 682 15.58 15.45 -5.59
CA ILE A 682 14.37 14.72 -5.22
C ILE A 682 14.10 13.63 -6.25
N VAL A 683 13.94 12.40 -5.77
CA VAL A 683 13.53 11.24 -6.57
C VAL A 683 12.09 10.86 -6.22
N GLU A 684 11.22 10.85 -7.23
CA GLU A 684 9.81 10.45 -7.09
C GLU A 684 9.47 9.28 -8.01
N LEU A 685 8.68 8.35 -7.50
CA LEU A 685 8.10 7.27 -8.30
C LEU A 685 6.58 7.39 -8.34
N LEU A 686 6.08 7.96 -9.43
CA LEU A 686 4.65 8.14 -9.64
C LEU A 686 3.96 6.77 -9.83
N PRO A 687 2.79 6.55 -9.21
CA PRO A 687 2.00 5.33 -9.39
C PRO A 687 1.74 4.95 -10.84
N SER A 688 1.49 5.94 -11.71
CA SER A 688 1.24 5.72 -13.13
C SER A 688 2.46 5.14 -13.85
N VAL A 689 3.66 5.59 -13.51
CA VAL A 689 4.92 5.06 -14.07
C VAL A 689 5.16 3.65 -13.55
N ALA A 690 4.94 3.42 -12.26
CA ALA A 690 5.09 2.11 -11.64
C ALA A 690 4.11 1.08 -12.26
N GLU A 691 2.87 1.51 -12.56
CA GLU A 691 1.83 0.68 -13.18
C GLU A 691 2.11 0.35 -14.66
N GLN A 692 2.87 1.17 -15.39
CA GLN A 692 3.27 0.84 -16.78
C GLN A 692 4.16 -0.40 -16.87
N CYS A 693 4.85 -0.76 -15.79
CA CYS A 693 5.69 -1.95 -15.72
C CYS A 693 4.91 -3.22 -15.34
N LEU A 694 3.61 -3.08 -15.01
CA LEU A 694 2.75 -4.21 -14.65
C LEU A 694 2.03 -4.76 -15.88
N PRO A 695 1.64 -6.05 -15.86
CA PRO A 695 0.77 -6.60 -16.88
C PRO A 695 -0.57 -5.84 -16.90
N PRO A 696 -1.28 -5.81 -18.05
CA PRO A 696 -2.53 -5.08 -18.14
C PRO A 696 -3.55 -5.61 -17.14
N ALA A 697 -4.08 -4.73 -16.29
CA ALA A 697 -5.20 -5.05 -15.41
C ALA A 697 -6.44 -5.45 -16.21
N LEU A 698 -7.31 -6.28 -15.62
CA LEU A 698 -8.66 -6.50 -16.12
C LEU A 698 -9.42 -5.17 -16.09
N LYS A 699 -9.43 -4.48 -17.23
CA LYS A 699 -10.11 -3.20 -17.35
C LYS A 699 -11.60 -3.44 -17.23
N ARG A 700 -12.16 -3.08 -16.08
CA ARG A 700 -13.57 -2.77 -16.01
C ARG A 700 -13.77 -1.55 -16.89
N LYS A 701 -14.68 -1.63 -17.87
CA LYS A 701 -15.39 -0.41 -18.29
C LYS A 701 -16.01 0.12 -17.00
N ARG A 702 -15.33 1.06 -16.33
CA ARG A 702 -16.05 2.12 -15.66
C ARG A 702 -16.86 2.65 -16.81
N PHE A 703 -18.14 2.30 -16.83
CA PHE A 703 -19.04 2.97 -17.72
C PHE A 703 -18.72 4.44 -17.45
N ASP A 704 -18.30 5.20 -18.48
CA ASP A 704 -18.53 6.64 -18.46
C ASP A 704 -19.94 6.73 -17.90
N THR A 705 -20.07 7.24 -16.67
CA THR A 705 -21.24 6.91 -15.84
C THR A 705 -22.37 7.71 -16.42
N GLY A 706 -22.94 7.20 -17.51
CA GLY A 706 -23.94 7.87 -18.30
C GLY A 706 -25.17 7.89 -17.42
N CYS A 707 -25.50 9.05 -16.87
CA CYS A 707 -26.79 9.25 -16.26
C CYS A 707 -27.69 9.94 -17.27
N VAL A 708 -28.98 9.68 -17.17
CA VAL A 708 -30.00 10.35 -17.96
C VAL A 708 -31.10 10.84 -17.02
N ALA A 709 -31.56 12.06 -17.25
CA ALA A 709 -32.83 12.54 -16.74
C ALA A 709 -33.74 12.80 -17.93
N VAL A 710 -34.96 12.25 -17.88
CA VAL A 710 -36.02 12.57 -18.83
C VAL A 710 -36.90 13.60 -18.15
N LEU A 711 -36.93 14.82 -18.69
CA LEU A 711 -37.71 15.92 -18.13
C LEU A 711 -39.05 16.00 -18.84
N SER A 712 -40.08 16.23 -18.06
CA SER A 712 -41.42 16.56 -18.55
C SER A 712 -42.08 17.56 -17.61
N ASP A 713 -42.86 18.47 -18.17
CA ASP A 713 -43.81 19.28 -17.42
C ASP A 713 -44.93 18.36 -16.87
N PRO A 714 -45.08 18.26 -15.54
CA PRO A 714 -46.07 17.39 -14.92
C PRO A 714 -47.52 17.85 -15.11
N ASN A 715 -47.75 19.12 -15.47
CA ASN A 715 -49.10 19.71 -15.57
C ASN A 715 -49.60 19.80 -17.02
N SER A 716 -48.74 20.22 -17.95
CA SER A 716 -49.16 20.48 -19.35
C SER A 716 -48.46 19.63 -20.41
N GLY A 717 -47.36 18.96 -20.05
CA GLY A 717 -46.49 18.25 -21.00
C GLY A 717 -45.81 19.16 -22.04
N GLN A 718 -45.92 20.48 -21.93
CA GLN A 718 -45.42 21.40 -22.94
C GLN A 718 -43.89 21.47 -22.98
N VAL A 719 -43.20 21.51 -21.84
CA VAL A 719 -41.73 21.48 -21.82
C VAL A 719 -41.25 20.07 -21.52
N TYR A 720 -40.44 19.51 -22.40
CA TYR A 720 -39.91 18.15 -22.25
C TYR A 720 -38.57 17.98 -22.94
N GLY A 721 -37.80 16.98 -22.51
CA GLY A 721 -36.50 16.72 -23.10
C GLY A 721 -35.68 15.73 -22.29
N HIS A 722 -34.39 15.67 -22.59
CA HIS A 722 -33.48 14.77 -21.91
C HIS A 722 -32.14 15.43 -21.62
N VAL A 723 -31.57 15.07 -20.49
CA VAL A 723 -30.24 15.53 -20.04
C VAL A 723 -29.38 14.31 -19.79
N TYR A 724 -28.20 14.30 -20.40
CA TYR A 724 -27.17 13.31 -20.21
C TYR A 724 -26.04 13.86 -19.35
N PHE A 725 -25.55 13.04 -18.44
CA PHE A 725 -24.40 13.33 -17.61
C PHE A 725 -23.35 12.25 -17.82
N ALA A 726 -22.09 12.65 -18.02
CA ALA A 726 -20.97 11.73 -18.13
C ALA A 726 -19.79 12.23 -17.29
N GLN A 727 -19.36 11.44 -16.30
CA GLN A 727 -18.23 11.80 -15.45
C GLN A 727 -16.92 11.24 -16.03
N ALA A 728 -15.98 12.15 -16.31
CA ALA A 728 -14.64 11.82 -16.77
C ALA A 728 -13.73 11.36 -15.61
N ASN A 729 -12.58 10.76 -15.95
CA ASN A 729 -11.63 10.20 -14.97
C ASN A 729 -11.01 11.23 -14.01
N ASP A 730 -10.93 12.50 -14.42
CA ASP A 730 -10.49 13.63 -13.60
C ASP A 730 -11.56 14.10 -12.59
N GLY A 731 -12.76 13.52 -12.66
CA GLY A 731 -13.91 13.85 -11.82
C GLY A 731 -14.79 14.96 -12.37
N THR A 732 -14.49 15.54 -13.52
CA THR A 732 -15.33 16.54 -14.21
C THR A 732 -16.56 15.86 -14.82
N VAL A 733 -17.74 16.48 -14.72
CA VAL A 733 -18.97 15.96 -15.34
C VAL A 733 -19.31 16.79 -16.58
N ILE A 734 -19.49 16.11 -17.70
CA ILE A 734 -20.02 16.68 -18.93
C ILE A 734 -21.54 16.57 -18.87
N VAL A 735 -22.23 17.70 -19.02
CA VAL A 735 -23.69 17.80 -19.07
C VAL A 735 -24.08 18.18 -20.49
N SER A 736 -24.87 17.33 -21.15
CA SER A 736 -25.36 17.59 -22.50
C SER A 736 -26.81 17.18 -22.67
N GLY A 737 -27.55 17.83 -23.56
CA GLY A 737 -28.95 17.50 -23.75
C GLY A 737 -29.70 18.49 -24.63
N GLU A 738 -30.99 18.20 -24.78
CA GLU A 738 -31.94 19.07 -25.45
C GLU A 738 -33.24 19.16 -24.65
N ILE A 739 -33.76 20.38 -24.49
CA ILE A 739 -35.07 20.66 -23.90
C ILE A 739 -35.91 21.38 -24.96
N LYS A 740 -37.07 20.84 -25.27
CA LYS A 740 -37.99 21.37 -26.29
C LYS A 740 -38.98 22.36 -25.69
N ASN A 741 -39.52 23.21 -26.56
CA ASN A 741 -40.49 24.25 -26.25
C ASN A 741 -39.97 25.30 -25.27
N ILE A 742 -38.68 25.64 -25.38
CA ILE A 742 -38.10 26.82 -24.75
C ILE A 742 -38.07 27.93 -25.80
N PRO A 743 -38.83 29.02 -25.64
CA PRO A 743 -38.93 30.07 -26.65
C PRO A 743 -37.56 30.64 -27.04
N ASN A 744 -37.42 30.95 -28.34
CA ASN A 744 -36.18 31.50 -28.90
C ASN A 744 -35.62 32.67 -28.07
N ALA A 745 -34.30 32.63 -27.85
CA ALA A 745 -33.51 33.60 -27.08
C ALA A 745 -33.88 33.75 -25.59
N GLN A 746 -34.86 33.01 -25.07
CA GLN A 746 -35.17 33.04 -23.65
C GLN A 746 -34.23 32.14 -22.86
N LYS A 747 -33.70 32.69 -21.77
CA LYS A 747 -32.92 31.95 -20.78
C LYS A 747 -33.82 31.45 -19.66
N ARG A 748 -33.57 30.22 -19.22
CA ARG A 748 -34.28 29.57 -18.11
C ARG A 748 -33.27 29.02 -17.11
N GLY A 749 -33.50 29.27 -15.83
CA GLY A 749 -32.72 28.70 -14.73
C GLY A 749 -32.76 27.17 -14.76
N PHE A 750 -31.64 26.55 -14.45
CA PHE A 750 -31.43 25.12 -14.61
C PHE A 750 -30.64 24.57 -13.42
N HIS A 751 -31.32 23.79 -12.57
CA HIS A 751 -30.77 23.41 -11.27
C HIS A 751 -31.02 21.94 -10.93
N ILE A 752 -30.12 21.35 -10.16
CA ILE A 752 -30.33 20.05 -9.51
C ILE A 752 -30.90 20.30 -8.12
N HIS A 753 -31.99 19.61 -7.82
CA HIS A 753 -32.73 19.72 -6.58
C HIS A 753 -32.45 18.56 -5.63
N GLU A 754 -32.78 18.75 -4.35
CA GLU A 754 -32.40 17.85 -3.27
C GLU A 754 -32.97 16.43 -3.43
N PHE A 755 -34.23 16.30 -3.83
CA PHE A 755 -34.94 15.02 -3.87
C PHE A 755 -35.22 14.56 -5.29
N GLY A 756 -35.05 13.25 -5.55
CA GLY A 756 -35.55 12.56 -6.74
C GLY A 756 -37.04 12.22 -6.65
N ASP A 757 -37.84 13.09 -6.05
CA ASP A 757 -39.27 12.88 -5.84
C ASP A 757 -40.08 13.80 -6.77
N THR A 758 -40.91 13.20 -7.62
CA THR A 758 -41.81 13.88 -8.55
C THR A 758 -43.28 13.54 -8.30
N THR A 759 -43.61 12.99 -7.12
CA THR A 759 -44.97 12.53 -6.76
C THR A 759 -46.02 13.65 -6.77
N ASN A 760 -45.62 14.88 -6.45
CA ASN A 760 -46.45 16.08 -6.57
C ASN A 760 -45.86 17.05 -7.61
N GLY A 761 -45.53 16.49 -8.79
CA GLY A 761 -44.84 17.21 -9.85
C GLY A 761 -43.47 17.73 -9.39
N CYS A 762 -43.04 18.85 -9.97
CA CYS A 762 -41.72 19.39 -9.68
C CYS A 762 -41.60 20.02 -8.28
N THR A 763 -42.70 20.19 -7.56
CA THR A 763 -42.69 20.73 -6.18
C THR A 763 -41.99 19.77 -5.20
N SER A 764 -42.23 18.46 -5.34
CA SER A 764 -41.63 17.43 -4.47
C SER A 764 -40.10 17.32 -4.59
N ALA A 765 -39.49 17.93 -5.61
CA ALA A 765 -38.04 17.90 -5.79
C ALA A 765 -37.26 18.61 -4.65
N GLY A 766 -37.92 19.42 -3.81
CA GLY A 766 -37.27 20.11 -2.69
C GLY A 766 -36.48 21.36 -3.11
N ALA A 767 -35.55 21.81 -2.27
CA ALA A 767 -34.69 22.97 -2.55
C ALA A 767 -33.57 22.62 -3.55
N HIS A 768 -32.73 23.60 -3.92
CA HIS A 768 -31.50 23.31 -4.69
C HIS A 768 -30.61 22.39 -3.87
N TYR A 769 -29.94 21.46 -4.55
CA TYR A 769 -29.05 20.53 -3.86
C TYR A 769 -27.81 21.24 -3.32
N ASN A 770 -27.76 21.38 -1.99
CA ASN A 770 -26.75 22.17 -1.30
C ASN A 770 -26.24 21.45 -0.02
N PRO A 771 -25.42 20.40 -0.16
CA PRO A 771 -24.89 19.67 1.00
C PRO A 771 -23.91 20.49 1.84
N ASP A 772 -23.31 21.54 1.27
CA ASP A 772 -22.29 22.37 1.91
C ASP A 772 -22.86 23.65 2.55
N ASN A 773 -24.17 23.85 2.48
CA ASN A 773 -24.88 25.02 3.02
C ASN A 773 -24.32 26.38 2.53
N ASN A 774 -23.92 26.44 1.25
CA ASN A 774 -23.47 27.66 0.59
C ASN A 774 -24.65 28.56 0.18
N GLU A 775 -24.40 29.81 -0.19
CA GLU A 775 -25.38 30.64 -0.90
C GLU A 775 -25.47 30.26 -2.38
N HIS A 776 -26.59 30.59 -3.02
CA HIS A 776 -26.77 30.47 -4.46
C HIS A 776 -25.76 31.35 -5.21
N ALA A 777 -25.11 30.81 -6.23
CA ALA A 777 -24.19 31.54 -7.09
C ALA A 777 -24.08 30.92 -8.49
N GLY A 778 -23.34 31.56 -9.40
CA GLY A 778 -23.21 31.07 -10.77
C GLY A 778 -22.30 29.85 -10.90
N PRO A 779 -22.40 29.07 -11.99
CA PRO A 779 -21.71 27.79 -12.14
C PRO A 779 -20.17 27.87 -12.12
N GLN A 780 -19.61 29.05 -12.40
CA GLN A 780 -18.16 29.32 -12.38
C GLN A 780 -17.64 29.82 -11.02
N ASP A 781 -18.53 30.13 -10.07
CA ASP A 781 -18.16 30.62 -8.75
C ASP A 781 -17.66 29.46 -7.86
N LYS A 782 -16.63 29.71 -7.04
CA LYS A 782 -16.00 28.68 -6.19
C LYS A 782 -16.90 28.21 -5.05
N LEU A 783 -17.76 29.09 -4.53
CA LEU A 783 -18.71 28.82 -3.47
C LEU A 783 -20.11 29.03 -4.05
N ARG A 784 -20.84 27.94 -4.22
CA ARG A 784 -22.20 27.87 -4.78
C ARG A 784 -22.91 26.63 -4.26
N HIS A 785 -24.21 26.49 -4.52
CA HIS A 785 -24.80 25.18 -4.34
C HIS A 785 -24.21 24.19 -5.34
N VAL A 786 -24.10 22.93 -4.94
CA VAL A 786 -23.66 21.86 -5.84
C VAL A 786 -24.60 21.78 -7.06
N GLY A 787 -25.90 22.01 -6.86
CA GLY A 787 -26.91 21.94 -7.90
C GLY A 787 -27.02 23.15 -8.84
N ASP A 788 -26.26 24.23 -8.66
CA ASP A 788 -26.42 25.46 -9.45
C ASP A 788 -25.73 25.33 -10.83
N LEU A 789 -26.49 25.07 -11.91
CA LEU A 789 -25.94 24.94 -13.27
C LEU A 789 -26.12 26.21 -14.12
N GLY A 790 -26.79 27.24 -13.60
CA GLY A 790 -27.03 28.50 -14.29
C GLY A 790 -28.22 28.44 -15.26
N ASN A 791 -28.02 28.87 -16.51
CA ASN A 791 -29.09 29.03 -17.49
C ASN A 791 -28.91 28.17 -18.74
N ILE A 792 -30.02 27.65 -19.29
CA ILE A 792 -30.12 27.15 -20.67
C ILE A 792 -30.84 28.17 -21.54
N THR A 793 -30.55 28.21 -22.84
CA THR A 793 -31.13 29.20 -23.78
C THR A 793 -31.86 28.52 -24.92
N GLY A 794 -33.09 28.95 -25.22
CA GLY A 794 -33.86 28.46 -26.36
C GLY A 794 -33.25 28.88 -27.71
N GLY A 795 -33.09 27.92 -28.61
CA GLY A 795 -32.68 28.17 -30.01
C GLY A 795 -33.81 28.69 -30.89
N SER A 796 -33.50 28.98 -32.15
CA SER A 796 -34.47 29.46 -33.15
C SER A 796 -35.56 28.45 -33.49
N ASP A 797 -35.33 27.16 -33.22
CA ASP A 797 -36.27 26.05 -33.34
C ASP A 797 -37.10 25.81 -32.04
N ASN A 798 -37.02 26.73 -31.07
CA ASN A 798 -37.54 26.60 -29.71
C ASN A 798 -36.99 25.37 -28.96
N VAL A 799 -35.77 24.93 -29.28
CA VAL A 799 -35.05 23.86 -28.58
C VAL A 799 -33.80 24.43 -27.92
N ALA A 800 -33.66 24.22 -26.62
CA ALA A 800 -32.44 24.54 -25.88
C ALA A 800 -31.47 23.36 -25.97
N LYS A 801 -30.44 23.46 -26.83
CA LYS A 801 -29.34 22.50 -26.94
C LYS A 801 -28.13 22.99 -26.16
N PHE A 802 -27.57 22.15 -25.31
CA PHE A 802 -26.42 22.53 -24.47
C PHE A 802 -25.43 21.39 -24.32
N ASN A 803 -24.16 21.75 -24.14
CA ASN A 803 -23.06 20.85 -23.84
C ASN A 803 -21.99 21.64 -23.06
N PHE A 804 -21.88 21.40 -21.77
CA PHE A 804 -20.93 22.10 -20.90
C PHE A 804 -20.32 21.16 -19.85
N LYS A 805 -19.30 21.66 -19.15
CA LYS A 805 -18.57 20.92 -18.12
C LYS A 805 -18.81 21.55 -16.76
N ASP A 806 -18.95 20.70 -15.74
CA ASP A 806 -19.09 21.09 -14.35
C ASP A 806 -18.09 20.30 -13.49
N SER A 807 -17.31 21.00 -12.67
CA SER A 807 -16.27 20.40 -11.82
C SER A 807 -16.75 20.08 -10.40
N VAL A 808 -17.94 20.55 -10.01
CA VAL A 808 -18.50 20.48 -8.66
C VAL A 808 -19.41 19.27 -8.51
N ILE A 809 -20.35 19.07 -9.45
CA ILE A 809 -21.25 17.91 -9.42
C ILE A 809 -20.46 16.60 -9.60
N LYS A 810 -20.96 15.52 -8.98
CA LYS A 810 -20.38 14.17 -9.07
C LYS A 810 -21.50 13.16 -9.33
N LEU A 811 -21.22 12.11 -10.10
CA LEU A 811 -22.13 10.98 -10.33
C LEU A 811 -21.87 9.82 -9.37
N THR A 812 -20.81 9.91 -8.58
CA THR A 812 -20.39 8.90 -7.60
C THR A 812 -19.88 9.57 -6.32
N GLY A 813 -19.89 8.83 -5.21
CA GLY A 813 -19.46 9.33 -3.90
C GLY A 813 -20.59 9.96 -3.08
N PRO A 814 -20.27 10.50 -1.89
CA PRO A 814 -21.27 10.96 -0.92
C PRO A 814 -22.05 12.19 -1.40
N THR A 815 -21.48 12.99 -2.30
CA THR A 815 -22.14 14.17 -2.86
C THR A 815 -22.81 13.90 -4.21
N SER A 816 -23.03 12.62 -4.57
CA SER A 816 -23.59 12.24 -5.86
C SER A 816 -24.95 12.89 -6.15
N ILE A 817 -25.16 13.26 -7.42
CA ILE A 817 -26.44 13.76 -7.94
C ILE A 817 -27.36 12.64 -8.44
N VAL A 818 -26.90 11.38 -8.47
CA VAL A 818 -27.73 10.25 -8.90
C VAL A 818 -28.85 10.02 -7.88
N GLY A 819 -30.08 9.87 -8.38
CA GLY A 819 -31.29 9.77 -7.55
C GLY A 819 -31.86 11.12 -7.11
N ARG A 820 -31.33 12.24 -7.63
CA ARG A 820 -31.86 13.60 -7.45
C ARG A 820 -32.63 14.05 -8.68
N SER A 821 -33.36 15.16 -8.58
CA SER A 821 -34.09 15.74 -9.71
C SER A 821 -33.32 16.88 -10.36
N ILE A 822 -33.42 17.02 -11.68
CA ILE A 822 -33.04 18.25 -12.39
C ILE A 822 -34.30 19.01 -12.80
N VAL A 823 -34.27 20.34 -12.71
CA VAL A 823 -35.43 21.22 -12.90
C VAL A 823 -35.08 22.37 -13.85
N VAL A 824 -35.99 22.63 -14.79
CA VAL A 824 -35.99 23.83 -15.64
C VAL A 824 -37.00 24.82 -15.06
N HIS A 825 -36.58 26.06 -14.85
CA HIS A 825 -37.38 27.11 -14.24
C HIS A 825 -38.06 28.03 -15.27
N GLU A 826 -38.99 28.83 -14.80
CA GLU A 826 -39.79 29.76 -15.61
C GLU A 826 -39.03 31.02 -16.02
N LYS A 827 -38.06 31.50 -15.23
CA LYS A 827 -37.32 32.75 -15.50
C LYS A 827 -35.82 32.49 -15.62
N GLU A 828 -35.10 33.51 -16.11
CA GLU A 828 -33.63 33.53 -16.07
C GLU A 828 -33.15 33.52 -14.61
N ASP A 829 -32.15 32.70 -14.34
CA ASP A 829 -31.40 32.72 -13.09
C ASP A 829 -30.43 33.91 -13.07
N ASP A 830 -30.59 34.79 -12.07
CA ASP A 830 -29.77 35.98 -11.84
C ASP A 830 -28.39 35.70 -11.21
N LEU A 831 -28.09 34.41 -10.97
CA LEU A 831 -26.84 33.87 -10.47
C LEU A 831 -26.45 34.40 -9.08
N GLY A 832 -27.43 34.80 -8.27
CA GLY A 832 -27.20 35.41 -6.95
C GLY A 832 -26.78 36.87 -7.00
N ARG A 833 -26.89 37.52 -8.16
CA ARG A 833 -26.43 38.90 -8.40
C ARG A 833 -27.57 39.92 -8.49
N GLY A 834 -28.83 39.50 -8.40
CA GLY A 834 -30.01 40.37 -8.55
C GLY A 834 -30.35 41.27 -7.35
N GLY A 835 -29.62 41.19 -6.24
CA GLY A 835 -29.78 42.08 -5.09
C GLY A 835 -31.02 41.85 -4.22
N THR A 836 -31.77 40.75 -4.45
CA THR A 836 -32.92 40.35 -3.62
C THR A 836 -32.55 39.19 -2.68
N PRO A 837 -33.26 38.98 -1.56
CA PRO A 837 -33.06 37.81 -0.71
C PRO A 837 -33.22 36.48 -1.48
N GLU A 838 -34.11 36.45 -2.46
CA GLU A 838 -34.40 35.30 -3.34
C GLU A 838 -33.24 35.02 -4.31
N SER A 839 -32.50 36.05 -4.76
CA SER A 839 -31.30 35.88 -5.58
C SER A 839 -30.30 34.94 -4.89
N LYS A 840 -30.06 35.15 -3.59
CA LYS A 840 -29.11 34.36 -2.79
C LYS A 840 -29.60 32.96 -2.42
N LYS A 841 -30.88 32.66 -2.63
CA LYS A 841 -31.49 31.36 -2.30
C LYS A 841 -31.78 30.49 -3.51
N THR A 842 -32.27 31.08 -4.59
CA THR A 842 -32.79 30.33 -5.75
C THR A 842 -32.47 31.00 -7.09
N GLY A 843 -31.62 32.03 -7.11
CA GLY A 843 -31.31 32.77 -8.32
C GLY A 843 -32.48 33.58 -8.88
N ASN A 844 -33.55 33.78 -8.09
CA ASN A 844 -34.80 34.41 -8.52
C ASN A 844 -35.42 33.82 -9.82
N ALA A 845 -35.19 32.52 -10.09
CA ALA A 845 -35.57 31.86 -11.34
C ALA A 845 -37.09 31.56 -11.48
N GLY A 846 -37.92 31.88 -10.49
CA GLY A 846 -39.38 31.70 -10.56
C GLY A 846 -39.86 30.25 -10.50
N GLY A 847 -41.03 29.98 -11.11
CA GLY A 847 -41.71 28.67 -11.07
C GLY A 847 -40.91 27.53 -11.70
N ARG A 848 -41.37 26.29 -11.51
CA ARG A 848 -40.74 25.07 -12.04
C ARG A 848 -41.53 24.57 -13.25
N MET A 849 -40.94 24.62 -14.44
CA MET A 849 -41.60 24.25 -15.70
C MET A 849 -41.55 22.74 -15.97
N ALA A 850 -40.40 22.11 -15.77
CA ALA A 850 -40.21 20.69 -16.04
C ALA A 850 -39.15 20.10 -15.11
N CYS A 851 -39.27 18.82 -14.81
CA CYS A 851 -38.32 18.11 -13.96
C CYS A 851 -38.20 16.64 -14.34
N GLY A 852 -37.11 16.02 -13.90
CA GLY A 852 -36.86 14.60 -14.11
C GLY A 852 -35.82 14.07 -13.14
N VAL A 853 -35.99 12.81 -12.71
CA VAL A 853 -35.04 12.13 -11.82
C VAL A 853 -33.82 11.67 -12.61
N ILE A 854 -32.63 11.96 -12.09
CA ILE A 854 -31.34 11.57 -12.66
C ILE A 854 -31.09 10.10 -12.32
N GLY A 855 -31.28 9.23 -13.31
CA GLY A 855 -31.05 7.79 -13.20
C GLY A 855 -29.85 7.33 -14.03
N PHE A 856 -29.44 6.08 -13.83
CA PHE A 856 -28.43 5.47 -14.70
C PHE A 856 -29.01 5.20 -16.10
N LYS A 857 -28.29 5.62 -17.14
CA LYS A 857 -28.66 5.35 -18.53
C LYS A 857 -28.36 3.90 -18.87
N LYS A 858 -29.32 3.20 -19.48
CA LYS A 858 -29.09 1.90 -20.11
C LYS A 858 -28.20 2.12 -21.34
N ILE A 859 -27.05 1.46 -21.35
CA ILE A 859 -26.09 1.48 -22.47
C ILE A 859 -26.38 0.32 -23.39
#